data_AF-A0A8H5HDP5-F1
#
_entry.id   AF-A0A8H5HDP5-F1
#
_cell.length_a   1.000
_cell.length_b   1.000
_cell.length_c   1.000
_cell.angle_alpha   90.00
_cell.angle_beta   90.00
_cell.angle_gamma   90.00
#
_symmetry.space_group_name_H-M   'P 1'
#
loop_
_entity.id
_entity.type
_entity.pdbx_description
1 polymer ?
#
loop_
_entity_poly.entity_id
_entity_poly.type
_entity_poly.pdbx_seq_one_letter_code
_entity_poly.pdbx_strand_id
1 'polypeptide(L)'
;IGENVVASSTGVACYRWLVDAEKMKGNPELDWVIKEGPSGPRLVLSSDGRVLFLYPCRDGTIINAMGIHMDDRDQNQVGFHVPSTRASLLEKFNDFGSQYHQFMNLTNEEDGREDTVGLWQLRSMPGLSTWINGRACLLGDAAHAMLPTIGQGAAMAFEDAITLAILIPANTPREQVPDRLKAYETLRKERADFVAKESLEGLVIAEKRGMYYRNPELQKKVMAHDAAAVAEEYKKQQFSRRSTPLNTKYSTCLEHVSSTVMLEIVIVGGGLGGLAAAVAFRRAGLRGFPGSAFSEIGAAIGCPPNAVRILDSFGITNESIRGVEFAGITSLSHKGGPGIAASYGDIKGRFGNEWRLCHRVDIHQALQNLAFGEEGVGSPVKLNLNIGAVSWDPSIETLVLSNGEVRKPDLLVAADGINSTLRSHIIGQEVVASSTGVACYRWLVDAEKIKGNPELDWVMKEEPSGPRLVTSPDGRIMFLYPVRDKTIINALGTHMDDRDQSQVGFHTPSTRTSLLEKYKDFAPQYQEFLKLTDENAVGLWQLRSMPPLPTWINGRACLLGDAAHAMLPTLGQGAAMAFEDAATLGVLIPFDTPREEIANRLKGYESLRKERADFVSKESLENQVVKEKRRSPGNAKEVFPAMKFAALATFAAALIVPCAVAQLNPTQIADAIADIAKLSQNTNNALSGLSTKTLGPQVVKIGHALVDNFKEIVKTTTKAVSAIEATPPFLGFDFAVDAVDSDEASPGEIIVMAFSNFVAVHQALLETVIGESTPFAQFRLTAPIAAILRSLEGIVDSLAYGLISLIPTREISERRDISALQAFQDSIMSGKEKLDIAFANSITKYSEKCTPRILLLLGVVYYYVSLGGGGGGGDDPTPTPSPSFAAGKLGMNLDDEDARLESRDESIFKVESIPGKGKGVIAVRDIKRGELIIRERPLFVLPSQVTTSPTTLISQYLSRLTTRQLNTFFNLSYVDIHFPSHHLNNPRDDQSRNSPSRALAIFQTNSVAAGDGKAGIFPRMARLNHACSSAFNVVYSWREKEGVLVVFALKDIGKGQELLTTYTDTKKSRDDRRAYLRHQYSFHCTCNVCSLADDESQQSDKRLMTMSELHGRFVTWGSGAIDGEEAIGFVKRIWEVGDEEGYWSERGRLAADAAWVAAAHQDAASLQAWAKVAEEWFGYEVG
;
A
#
# COMPACT_ATOMS: atom_id res chain seq x y z
N ILE A 1 -23.59 -11.28 45.37
CA ILE A 1 -23.78 -10.11 46.25
C ILE A 1 -24.13 -10.63 47.64
N GLY A 2 -23.18 -10.57 48.58
CA GLY A 2 -23.32 -11.16 49.91
C GLY A 2 -21.99 -11.62 50.52
N GLU A 3 -21.01 -11.93 49.68
CA GLU A 3 -19.63 -12.21 50.08
C GLU A 3 -18.75 -11.02 49.68
N ASN A 4 -17.97 -10.48 50.61
CA ASN A 4 -16.89 -9.55 50.29
C ASN A 4 -15.79 -10.34 49.59
N VAL A 5 -15.88 -10.43 48.26
CA VAL A 5 -14.82 -11.00 47.43
C VAL A 5 -13.70 -9.97 47.35
N VAL A 6 -12.63 -10.21 48.08
CA VAL A 6 -11.44 -9.36 48.08
C VAL A 6 -10.41 -9.96 47.14
N ALA A 7 -9.74 -9.11 46.35
CA ALA A 7 -8.65 -9.53 45.48
C ALA A 7 -7.55 -10.22 46.30
N SER A 8 -7.24 -11.47 45.95
CA SER A 8 -6.14 -12.23 46.58
C SER A 8 -4.79 -11.74 46.07
N SER A 9 -3.81 -11.58 46.96
CA SER A 9 -2.45 -11.31 46.54
C SER A 9 -1.85 -12.52 45.83
N THR A 10 -1.10 -12.26 44.77
CA THR A 10 -0.32 -13.31 44.07
C THR A 10 1.09 -13.46 44.63
N GLY A 11 1.50 -12.61 45.58
CA GLY A 11 2.88 -12.54 46.08
C GLY A 11 3.87 -11.95 45.06
N VAL A 12 3.38 -11.24 44.04
CA VAL A 12 4.20 -10.68 42.96
C VAL A 12 3.90 -9.20 42.79
N ALA A 13 4.96 -8.41 42.62
CA ALA A 13 4.87 -7.00 42.31
C ALA A 13 5.54 -6.68 40.97
N CYS A 14 5.11 -5.57 40.37
CA CYS A 14 5.57 -5.12 39.06
C CYS A 14 5.93 -3.64 39.12
N TYR A 15 7.21 -3.32 38.91
CA TYR A 15 7.67 -1.98 38.60
C TYR A 15 7.24 -1.60 37.18
N ARG A 16 6.79 -0.36 36.96
CA ARG A 16 6.60 0.17 35.61
C ARG A 16 7.13 1.60 35.50
N TRP A 17 7.73 1.89 34.36
CA TRP A 17 8.21 3.22 34.00
C TRP A 17 8.28 3.36 32.48
N LEU A 18 8.39 4.61 32.04
CA LEU A 18 8.59 4.96 30.64
C LEU A 18 10.01 5.50 30.46
N VAL A 19 10.61 5.20 29.31
CA VAL A 19 11.92 5.72 28.90
C VAL A 19 11.78 6.40 27.55
N ASP A 20 12.26 7.63 27.43
CA ASP A 20 12.38 8.31 26.13
C ASP A 20 13.49 7.66 25.30
N ALA A 21 13.18 7.26 24.07
CA ALA A 21 14.13 6.61 23.17
C ALA A 21 15.35 7.49 22.84
N GLU A 22 15.21 8.83 22.87
CA GLU A 22 16.33 9.75 22.67
C GLU A 22 17.41 9.58 23.75
N LYS A 23 17.03 9.25 24.99
CA LYS A 23 18.00 9.08 26.11
C LYS A 23 18.93 7.88 25.92
N MET A 24 18.58 6.96 25.02
CA MET A 24 19.36 5.78 24.69
C MET A 24 20.26 6.00 23.46
N LYS A 25 20.04 7.07 22.68
CA LYS A 25 20.82 7.31 21.47
C LYS A 25 22.28 7.60 21.81
N GLY A 26 23.18 6.92 21.11
CA GLY A 26 24.62 7.07 21.30
C GLY A 26 25.18 6.29 22.48
N ASN A 27 24.38 5.47 23.17
CA ASN A 27 24.87 4.48 24.13
C ASN A 27 24.87 3.07 23.50
N PRO A 28 26.04 2.53 23.09
CA PRO A 28 26.14 1.22 22.45
C PRO A 28 25.64 0.06 23.33
N GLU A 29 25.69 0.19 24.66
CA GLU A 29 25.17 -0.81 25.59
C GLU A 29 23.63 -0.86 25.62
N LEU A 30 22.94 0.12 25.04
CA LEU A 30 21.48 0.20 24.97
C LEU A 30 20.93 0.02 23.56
N ASP A 31 21.81 -0.20 22.58
CA ASP A 31 21.44 -0.49 21.19
C ASP A 31 20.50 -1.69 21.08
N TRP A 32 20.58 -2.68 21.99
CA TRP A 32 19.69 -3.84 21.99
C TRP A 32 18.20 -3.48 22.22
N VAL A 33 17.94 -2.29 22.78
CA VAL A 33 16.58 -1.75 22.97
C VAL A 33 16.04 -1.14 21.68
N ILE A 34 16.87 -0.51 20.85
CA ILE A 34 16.47 0.32 19.69
C ILE A 34 16.79 -0.30 18.32
N LYS A 35 17.82 -1.15 18.19
CA LYS A 35 18.25 -1.71 16.90
C LYS A 35 17.13 -2.53 16.23
N GLU A 36 17.03 -2.33 14.90
CA GLU A 36 16.10 -2.95 13.95
C GLU A 36 16.26 -4.49 13.89
N GLY A 37 15.74 -5.17 14.92
CA GLY A 37 15.26 -6.55 14.84
C GLY A 37 13.74 -6.56 14.73
N PRO A 38 13.07 -7.74 14.65
CA PRO A 38 11.61 -7.80 14.56
C PRO A 38 11.00 -6.92 15.65
N SER A 39 10.04 -6.07 15.25
CA SER A 39 9.41 -4.96 15.98
C SER A 39 8.61 -5.36 17.24
N GLY A 40 8.91 -6.52 17.83
CA GLY A 40 8.24 -7.10 18.98
C GLY A 40 8.87 -6.79 20.35
N PRO A 41 8.16 -7.13 21.44
CA PRO A 41 8.61 -6.90 22.81
C PRO A 41 9.91 -7.66 23.14
N ARG A 42 10.76 -7.08 24.00
CA ARG A 42 11.93 -7.75 24.59
C ARG A 42 11.60 -8.24 25.99
N LEU A 43 12.03 -9.46 26.28
CA LEU A 43 11.82 -10.14 27.55
C LEU A 43 13.16 -10.65 28.06
N VAL A 44 13.52 -10.29 29.29
CA VAL A 44 14.71 -10.74 30.00
C VAL A 44 14.25 -11.49 31.25
N LEU A 45 14.77 -12.68 31.45
CA LEU A 45 14.41 -13.57 32.56
C LEU A 45 15.66 -13.83 33.40
N SER A 46 15.54 -13.71 34.72
CA SER A 46 16.53 -14.16 35.68
C SER A 46 16.24 -15.61 36.10
N SER A 47 17.29 -16.33 36.49
CA SER A 47 17.21 -17.71 36.99
C SER A 47 16.37 -17.86 38.27
N ASP A 48 16.11 -16.78 38.99
CA ASP A 48 15.27 -16.76 40.19
C ASP A 48 13.84 -16.27 39.93
N GLY A 49 13.44 -16.19 38.65
CA GLY A 49 12.07 -15.86 38.25
C GLY A 49 11.75 -14.37 38.13
N ARG A 50 12.72 -13.47 38.34
CA ARG A 50 12.56 -12.04 38.04
C ARG A 50 12.52 -11.78 36.53
N VAL A 51 11.71 -10.81 36.11
CA VAL A 51 11.47 -10.53 34.69
C VAL A 51 11.59 -9.04 34.39
N LEU A 52 12.32 -8.70 33.34
CA LEU A 52 12.29 -7.37 32.73
C LEU A 52 11.67 -7.46 31.34
N PHE A 53 10.61 -6.69 31.09
CA PHE A 53 9.85 -6.70 29.83
C PHE A 53 9.72 -5.28 29.29
N LEU A 54 10.07 -5.08 28.02
CA LEU A 54 10.05 -3.76 27.39
C LEU A 54 9.57 -3.82 25.94
N TYR A 55 8.88 -2.78 25.49
CA TYR A 55 8.42 -2.68 24.11
C TYR A 55 8.24 -1.23 23.65
N PRO A 56 8.44 -0.96 22.34
CA PRO A 56 8.27 0.37 21.79
C PRO A 56 6.81 0.80 21.76
N CYS A 57 6.58 2.08 22.03
CA CYS A 57 5.32 2.80 21.97
C CYS A 57 5.53 4.11 21.20
N ARG A 58 4.45 4.73 20.70
CA ARG A 58 4.50 5.99 19.93
C ARG A 58 5.56 5.95 18.82
N ASP A 59 5.44 4.97 17.94
CA ASP A 59 6.35 4.76 16.80
C ASP A 59 7.83 4.61 17.19
N GLY A 60 8.09 4.08 18.39
CA GLY A 60 9.44 3.83 18.90
C GLY A 60 10.06 5.01 19.64
N THR A 61 9.36 6.13 19.78
CA THR A 61 9.85 7.31 20.53
C THR A 61 9.82 7.10 22.05
N ILE A 62 8.96 6.21 22.56
CA ILE A 62 8.89 5.87 23.98
C ILE A 62 9.03 4.36 24.14
N ILE A 63 9.83 3.92 25.11
CA ILE A 63 9.90 2.51 25.52
C ILE A 63 9.12 2.34 26.81
N ASN A 64 8.10 1.48 26.79
CA ASN A 64 7.41 1.06 28.00
C ASN A 64 8.16 -0.10 28.65
N ALA A 65 8.48 -0.01 29.95
CA ALA A 65 9.26 -0.99 30.67
C ALA A 65 8.53 -1.50 31.93
N MET A 66 8.68 -2.79 32.20
CA MET A 66 8.08 -3.49 33.34
C MET A 66 9.09 -4.43 34.00
N GLY A 67 9.25 -4.32 35.32
CA GLY A 67 10.10 -5.21 36.13
C GLY A 67 9.27 -6.02 37.12
N ILE A 68 9.13 -7.32 36.91
CA ILE A 68 8.30 -8.21 37.75
C ILE A 68 9.19 -9.00 38.71
N HIS A 69 8.83 -9.04 39.98
CA HIS A 69 9.55 -9.80 41.01
C HIS A 69 8.62 -10.37 42.08
N MET A 70 9.06 -11.42 42.77
CA MET A 70 8.39 -11.91 43.97
C MET A 70 8.49 -10.86 45.08
N ASP A 71 7.36 -10.52 45.68
CA ASP A 71 7.27 -9.49 46.70
C ASP A 71 7.14 -10.10 48.10
N ASP A 72 8.14 -9.84 48.92
CA ASP A 72 8.33 -10.36 50.28
C ASP A 72 7.60 -9.52 51.35
N ARG A 73 7.01 -8.39 50.98
CA ARG A 73 6.27 -7.51 51.90
C ARG A 73 4.91 -8.10 52.27
N ASP A 74 4.38 -7.72 53.45
CA ASP A 74 3.03 -8.10 53.89
C ASP A 74 1.97 -7.49 52.97
N GLN A 75 1.42 -8.36 52.12
CA GLN A 75 0.49 -8.03 51.05
C GLN A 75 -0.86 -7.49 51.55
N ASN A 76 -1.17 -7.65 52.84
CA ASN A 76 -2.37 -7.09 53.46
C ASN A 76 -2.18 -5.63 53.91
N GLN A 77 -0.95 -5.12 53.93
CA GLN A 77 -0.63 -3.74 54.35
C GLN A 77 -0.16 -2.84 53.20
N VAL A 78 0.11 -3.41 52.02
CA VAL A 78 0.62 -2.67 50.85
C VAL A 78 -0.51 -2.33 49.87
N GLY A 79 -0.64 -1.05 49.53
CA GLY A 79 -1.63 -0.53 48.58
C GLY A 79 -1.42 -1.08 47.15
N PHE A 80 -2.47 -1.01 46.31
CA PHE A 80 -2.44 -1.52 44.93
C PHE A 80 -1.39 -0.82 44.05
N HIS A 81 -1.20 0.49 44.26
CA HIS A 81 -0.14 1.28 43.65
C HIS A 81 0.65 1.97 44.76
N VAL A 82 1.96 1.77 44.76
CA VAL A 82 2.88 2.39 45.71
C VAL A 82 3.92 3.16 44.90
N PRO A 83 4.10 4.47 45.16
CA PRO A 83 5.25 5.19 44.63
C PRO A 83 6.53 4.50 45.11
N SER A 84 7.42 4.16 44.18
CA SER A 84 8.72 3.58 44.48
C SER A 84 9.82 4.39 43.82
N THR A 85 11.06 4.10 44.17
CA THR A 85 12.24 4.78 43.65
C THR A 85 12.98 3.92 42.63
N ARG A 86 13.76 4.55 41.74
CA ARG A 86 14.71 3.85 40.88
C ARG A 86 15.73 3.08 41.72
N ALA A 87 16.18 3.63 42.85
CA ALA A 87 17.10 2.93 43.76
C ALA A 87 16.54 1.57 44.21
N SER A 88 15.25 1.50 44.54
CA SER A 88 14.58 0.25 44.90
C SER A 88 14.48 -0.73 43.73
N LEU A 89 14.20 -0.22 42.52
CA LEU A 89 14.23 -1.03 41.30
C LEU A 89 15.64 -1.62 41.06
N LEU A 90 16.68 -0.79 41.12
CA LEU A 90 18.07 -1.23 40.91
C LEU A 90 18.53 -2.21 41.98
N GLU A 91 18.15 -2.02 43.24
CA GLU A 91 18.45 -2.96 44.33
C GLU A 91 17.80 -4.33 44.06
N LYS A 92 16.52 -4.35 43.68
CA LYS A 92 15.79 -5.59 43.40
C LYS A 92 16.26 -6.30 42.13
N PHE A 93 16.95 -5.61 41.21
CA PHE A 93 17.49 -6.18 39.97
C PHE A 93 19.03 -6.05 39.89
N ASN A 94 19.72 -6.02 41.04
CA ASN A 94 21.13 -5.65 41.15
C ASN A 94 22.13 -6.62 40.48
N ASP A 95 21.74 -7.85 40.24
CA ASP A 95 22.52 -8.92 39.64
C ASP A 95 22.27 -9.06 38.12
N PHE A 96 21.36 -8.26 37.56
CA PHE A 96 21.21 -8.14 36.12
C PHE A 96 22.45 -7.47 35.53
N GLY A 97 22.85 -7.89 34.32
CA GLY A 97 24.03 -7.35 33.63
C GLY A 97 24.01 -5.82 33.46
N SER A 98 25.20 -5.23 33.29
CA SER A 98 25.42 -3.77 33.26
C SER A 98 24.51 -3.03 32.28
N GLN A 99 24.26 -3.61 31.10
CA GLN A 99 23.37 -3.05 30.08
C GLN A 99 21.93 -2.84 30.59
N TYR A 100 21.41 -3.72 31.45
CA TYR A 100 20.06 -3.59 32.02
C TYR A 100 20.03 -2.55 33.14
N HIS A 101 21.11 -2.44 33.91
CA HIS A 101 21.28 -1.38 34.91
C HIS A 101 21.35 -0.01 34.26
N GLN A 102 22.12 0.11 33.17
CA GLN A 102 22.17 1.34 32.38
C GLN A 102 20.80 1.72 31.84
N PHE A 103 20.00 0.74 31.39
CA PHE A 103 18.62 0.99 30.95
C PHE A 103 17.70 1.44 32.11
N MET A 104 17.73 0.73 33.25
CA MET A 104 16.95 1.10 34.44
C MET A 104 17.37 2.47 35.02
N ASN A 105 18.58 2.97 34.69
CA ASN A 105 19.02 4.30 35.04
C ASN A 105 18.35 5.43 34.23
N LEU A 106 17.71 5.13 33.10
CA LEU A 106 17.09 6.11 32.20
C LEU A 106 15.63 6.47 32.53
N THR A 107 15.15 6.15 33.74
CA THR A 107 13.79 6.50 34.19
C THR A 107 13.49 7.98 33.95
N ASN A 108 12.29 8.29 33.46
CA ASN A 108 11.89 9.68 33.17
C ASN A 108 11.66 10.51 34.44
N GLU A 109 11.98 11.81 34.35
CA GLU A 109 11.49 12.86 35.24
C GLU A 109 10.10 13.26 34.75
N GLU A 110 9.03 12.79 35.39
CA GLU A 110 7.70 13.36 35.19
C GLU A 110 7.42 14.38 36.30
N ASP A 111 6.98 15.58 35.92
CA ASP A 111 6.44 16.61 36.82
C ASP A 111 7.35 17.06 37.97
N GLY A 112 8.65 17.23 37.71
CA GLY A 112 9.58 17.82 38.68
C GLY A 112 9.83 16.98 39.94
N ARG A 113 9.51 15.68 39.90
CA ARG A 113 9.84 14.71 40.94
C ARG A 113 10.99 13.84 40.47
N GLU A 114 12.12 13.89 41.17
CA GLU A 114 13.22 12.96 40.95
C GLU A 114 12.73 11.53 41.18
N ASP A 115 13.07 10.60 40.28
CA ASP A 115 13.18 9.16 40.57
C ASP A 115 11.88 8.33 40.73
N THR A 116 10.74 8.72 40.13
CA THR A 116 9.47 7.98 40.32
C THR A 116 9.34 6.73 39.44
N VAL A 117 9.45 5.55 40.04
CA VAL A 117 9.04 4.27 39.45
C VAL A 117 7.76 3.82 40.14
N GLY A 118 6.70 3.55 39.39
CA GLY A 118 5.48 3.01 40.00
C GLY A 118 5.68 1.54 40.34
N LEU A 119 5.17 1.10 41.49
CA LEU A 119 5.17 -0.30 41.90
C LEU A 119 3.73 -0.76 42.11
N TRP A 120 3.31 -1.74 41.33
CA TRP A 120 1.97 -2.30 41.35
C TRP A 120 1.97 -3.69 41.95
N GLN A 121 1.04 -3.92 42.88
CA GLN A 121 0.77 -5.26 43.37
C GLN A 121 -0.06 -6.02 42.35
N LEU A 122 0.43 -7.17 41.90
CA LEU A 122 -0.35 -8.06 41.04
C LEU A 122 -1.32 -8.84 41.93
N ARG A 123 -2.60 -8.46 41.86
CA ARG A 123 -3.68 -9.13 42.59
C ARG A 123 -4.56 -9.89 41.60
N SER A 124 -4.97 -11.09 41.99
CA SER A 124 -5.93 -11.88 41.23
C SER A 124 -7.31 -11.70 41.84
N MET A 125 -8.29 -11.40 41.01
CA MET A 125 -9.69 -11.41 41.40
C MET A 125 -10.24 -12.84 41.28
N PRO A 126 -10.77 -13.41 42.37
CA PRO A 126 -11.53 -14.66 42.28
C PRO A 126 -12.71 -14.47 41.33
N GLY A 127 -12.99 -15.49 40.49
CA GLY A 127 -14.11 -15.44 39.55
C GLY A 127 -15.42 -15.15 40.27
N LEU A 128 -16.05 -14.02 39.95
CA LEU A 128 -17.33 -13.64 40.54
C LEU A 128 -18.42 -14.64 40.13
N SER A 129 -19.32 -15.00 41.05
CA SER A 129 -20.42 -15.93 40.73
C SER A 129 -21.44 -15.33 39.75
N THR A 130 -21.55 -14.00 39.72
CA THR A 130 -22.34 -13.25 38.74
C THR A 130 -21.75 -11.86 38.54
N TRP A 131 -21.84 -11.35 37.31
CA TRP A 131 -21.48 -10.00 36.89
C TRP A 131 -22.69 -9.07 36.86
N ILE A 132 -23.91 -9.59 37.01
CA ILE A 132 -25.14 -8.83 36.81
C ILE A 132 -25.97 -8.74 38.09
N ASN A 133 -26.67 -7.63 38.24
CA ASN A 133 -27.72 -7.48 39.25
C ASN A 133 -28.81 -6.55 38.73
N GLY A 134 -29.95 -7.12 38.37
CA GLY A 134 -31.04 -6.39 37.74
C GLY A 134 -30.58 -5.76 36.42
N ARG A 135 -30.31 -4.46 36.44
CA ARG A 135 -29.87 -3.69 35.25
C ARG A 135 -28.48 -3.10 35.37
N ALA A 136 -27.77 -3.45 36.44
CA ALA A 136 -26.35 -3.19 36.56
C ALA A 136 -25.60 -4.42 36.07
N CYS A 137 -24.49 -4.19 35.37
CA CYS A 137 -23.51 -5.23 35.07
C CYS A 137 -22.09 -4.71 35.31
N LEU A 138 -21.19 -5.64 35.56
CA LEU A 138 -19.76 -5.44 35.61
C LEU A 138 -19.17 -5.82 34.26
N LEU A 139 -18.14 -5.10 33.82
CA LEU A 139 -17.36 -5.41 32.61
C LEU A 139 -15.89 -5.02 32.82
N GLY A 140 -14.99 -5.57 32.02
CA GLY A 140 -13.55 -5.35 32.14
C GLY A 140 -13.01 -5.72 33.53
N ASP A 141 -12.08 -4.94 34.06
CA ASP A 141 -11.42 -5.23 35.35
C ASP A 141 -12.39 -5.29 36.53
N ALA A 142 -13.54 -4.62 36.46
CA ALA A 142 -14.57 -4.70 37.49
C ALA A 142 -15.24 -6.09 37.56
N ALA A 143 -15.23 -6.85 36.46
CA ALA A 143 -15.82 -8.18 36.34
C ALA A 143 -14.78 -9.31 36.41
N HIS A 144 -13.64 -9.13 35.76
CA HIS A 144 -12.65 -10.18 35.51
C HIS A 144 -11.21 -9.65 35.44
N ALA A 145 -10.82 -8.77 36.37
CA ALA A 145 -9.43 -8.27 36.44
C ALA A 145 -8.40 -9.39 36.27
N MET A 146 -7.58 -9.27 35.24
CA MET A 146 -6.59 -10.25 34.85
C MET A 146 -5.19 -9.70 34.96
N LEU A 147 -4.22 -10.60 35.07
CA LEU A 147 -2.84 -10.23 35.23
C LEU A 147 -2.25 -9.85 33.87
N PRO A 148 -1.31 -8.88 33.81
CA PRO A 148 -0.79 -8.37 32.55
C PRO A 148 0.11 -9.37 31.80
N THR A 149 0.26 -10.59 32.31
CA THR A 149 1.20 -11.63 31.87
C THR A 149 0.99 -12.07 30.42
N ILE A 150 -0.24 -11.97 29.88
CA ILE A 150 -0.58 -12.35 28.50
C ILE A 150 -1.15 -11.20 27.65
N GLY A 151 -1.22 -9.98 28.21
CA GLY A 151 -1.58 -8.76 27.48
C GLY A 151 -3.03 -8.67 26.98
N GLN A 152 -3.99 -9.38 27.58
CA GLN A 152 -5.37 -9.47 27.08
C GLN A 152 -6.41 -8.57 27.79
N GLY A 153 -6.05 -7.88 28.87
CA GLY A 153 -7.02 -7.12 29.69
C GLY A 153 -7.86 -6.13 28.88
N ALA A 154 -7.20 -5.29 28.06
CA ALA A 154 -7.89 -4.33 27.20
C ALA A 154 -8.75 -5.01 26.12
N ALA A 155 -8.24 -6.09 25.50
CA ALA A 155 -8.98 -6.85 24.51
C ALA A 155 -10.27 -7.45 25.09
N MET A 156 -10.21 -8.04 26.29
CA MET A 156 -11.39 -8.59 26.96
C MET A 156 -12.41 -7.52 27.34
N ALA A 157 -11.96 -6.32 27.72
CA ALA A 157 -12.85 -5.18 27.97
C ALA A 157 -13.52 -4.68 26.67
N PHE A 158 -12.81 -4.66 25.54
CA PHE A 158 -13.41 -4.33 24.24
C PHE A 158 -14.41 -5.40 23.79
N GLU A 159 -14.10 -6.68 23.96
CA GLU A 159 -15.01 -7.78 23.68
C GLU A 159 -16.29 -7.69 24.55
N ASP A 160 -16.17 -7.27 25.81
CA ASP A 160 -17.33 -7.01 26.66
C ASP A 160 -18.18 -5.87 26.11
N ALA A 161 -17.55 -4.75 25.76
CA ALA A 161 -18.23 -3.56 25.26
C ALA A 161 -18.99 -3.84 23.97
N ILE A 162 -18.36 -4.54 23.00
CA ILE A 162 -19.03 -4.88 21.74
C ILE A 162 -20.15 -5.91 21.94
N THR A 163 -19.96 -6.89 22.83
CA THR A 163 -20.98 -7.90 23.14
C THR A 163 -22.19 -7.26 23.82
N LEU A 164 -21.96 -6.36 24.79
CA LEU A 164 -23.04 -5.57 25.41
C LEU A 164 -23.77 -4.71 24.38
N ALA A 165 -23.05 -4.01 23.50
CA ALA A 165 -23.64 -3.16 22.47
C ALA A 165 -24.52 -3.96 21.48
N ILE A 166 -24.12 -5.19 21.13
CA ILE A 166 -24.87 -6.07 20.23
C ILE A 166 -26.12 -6.63 20.90
N LEU A 167 -25.99 -7.06 22.16
CA LEU A 167 -27.08 -7.72 22.92
C LEU A 167 -28.08 -6.73 23.51
N ILE A 168 -27.63 -5.51 23.81
CA ILE A 168 -28.43 -4.39 24.30
C ILE A 168 -28.35 -3.25 23.27
N PRO A 169 -28.97 -3.42 22.09
CA PRO A 169 -29.15 -2.30 21.18
C PRO A 169 -30.01 -1.22 21.85
N ALA A 170 -29.89 0.03 21.38
CA ALA A 170 -30.58 1.20 21.95
C ALA A 170 -32.10 0.99 22.13
N ASN A 171 -32.74 0.14 21.32
CA ASN A 171 -34.17 -0.16 21.40
C ASN A 171 -34.53 -1.33 22.35
N THR A 172 -33.63 -1.80 23.20
CA THR A 172 -33.91 -2.90 24.14
C THR A 172 -34.95 -2.44 25.18
N PRO A 173 -36.14 -3.07 25.24
CA PRO A 173 -37.14 -2.70 26.22
C PRO A 173 -36.60 -2.80 27.64
N ARG A 174 -37.00 -1.84 28.49
CA ARG A 174 -36.54 -1.66 29.86
C ARG A 174 -36.63 -2.96 30.69
N GLU A 175 -37.67 -3.76 30.45
CA GLU A 175 -37.94 -5.06 31.06
C GLU A 175 -37.07 -6.20 30.53
N GLN A 176 -36.53 -6.11 29.31
CA GLN A 176 -35.66 -7.12 28.71
C GLN A 176 -34.18 -6.92 29.07
N VAL A 177 -33.80 -5.74 29.57
CA VAL A 177 -32.40 -5.43 29.95
C VAL A 177 -31.79 -6.50 30.88
N PRO A 178 -32.47 -6.98 31.94
CA PRO A 178 -31.92 -8.04 32.77
C PRO A 178 -31.63 -9.35 32.00
N ASP A 179 -32.53 -9.76 31.09
CA ASP A 179 -32.34 -10.97 30.28
C ASP A 179 -31.20 -10.80 29.26
N ARG A 180 -31.05 -9.60 28.69
CA ARG A 180 -29.92 -9.28 27.80
C ARG A 180 -28.59 -9.25 28.55
N LEU A 181 -28.57 -8.70 29.76
CA LEU A 181 -27.40 -8.73 30.63
C LEU A 181 -27.06 -10.17 31.04
N LYS A 182 -28.06 -11.04 31.23
CA LYS A 182 -27.83 -12.47 31.45
C LYS A 182 -27.23 -13.15 30.24
N ALA A 183 -27.66 -12.81 29.03
CA ALA A 183 -27.03 -13.28 27.80
C ALA A 183 -25.57 -12.79 27.66
N TYR A 184 -25.31 -11.52 28.00
CA TYR A 184 -23.95 -10.97 28.04
C TYR A 184 -23.06 -11.78 28.99
N GLU A 185 -23.48 -11.96 30.24
CA GLU A 185 -22.75 -12.76 31.22
C GLU A 185 -22.51 -14.19 30.71
N THR A 186 -23.52 -14.83 30.12
CA THR A 186 -23.43 -16.19 29.59
C THR A 186 -22.36 -16.32 28.51
N LEU A 187 -22.30 -15.36 27.58
CA LEU A 187 -21.36 -15.40 26.46
C LEU A 187 -19.93 -15.04 26.86
N ARG A 188 -19.79 -14.16 27.86
CA ARG A 188 -18.50 -13.56 28.20
C ARG A 188 -17.80 -14.25 29.35
N LYS A 189 -18.55 -14.75 30.33
CA LYS A 189 -17.98 -15.22 31.59
C LYS A 189 -17.03 -16.39 31.42
N GLU A 190 -17.40 -17.42 30.67
CA GLU A 190 -16.53 -18.59 30.45
C GLU A 190 -15.20 -18.19 29.78
N ARG A 191 -15.28 -17.32 28.76
CA ARG A 191 -14.11 -16.84 28.03
C ARG A 191 -13.22 -15.96 28.92
N ALA A 192 -13.80 -15.02 29.65
CA ALA A 192 -13.03 -14.14 30.52
C ALA A 192 -12.42 -14.90 31.70
N ASP A 193 -13.14 -15.85 32.30
CA ASP A 193 -12.63 -16.70 33.37
C ASP A 193 -11.48 -17.59 32.86
N PHE A 194 -11.58 -18.12 31.64
CA PHE A 194 -10.50 -18.85 30.99
C PHE A 194 -9.26 -17.96 30.82
N VAL A 195 -9.39 -16.79 30.19
CA VAL A 195 -8.25 -15.89 29.95
C VAL A 195 -7.66 -15.37 31.27
N ALA A 196 -8.49 -15.06 32.28
CA ALA A 196 -8.03 -14.65 33.59
C ALA A 196 -7.26 -15.78 34.30
N LYS A 197 -7.72 -17.02 34.21
CA LYS A 197 -7.01 -18.20 34.74
C LYS A 197 -5.67 -18.41 34.03
N GLU A 198 -5.63 -18.36 32.70
CA GLU A 198 -4.39 -18.47 31.92
C GLU A 198 -3.42 -17.33 32.24
N SER A 199 -3.93 -16.12 32.54
CA SER A 199 -3.10 -15.00 32.98
C SER A 199 -2.43 -15.27 34.34
N LEU A 200 -3.13 -15.96 35.25
CA LEU A 200 -2.61 -16.36 36.56
C LEU A 200 -1.60 -17.50 36.44
N GLU A 201 -1.90 -18.52 35.65
CA GLU A 201 -0.95 -19.59 35.33
C GLU A 201 0.30 -19.01 34.64
N GLY A 202 0.15 -17.94 33.84
CA GLY A 202 1.23 -17.17 33.23
C GLY A 202 2.27 -16.58 34.20
N LEU A 203 1.97 -16.46 35.50
CA LEU A 203 2.98 -16.14 36.53
C LEU A 203 3.81 -17.34 36.95
N VAL A 204 3.18 -18.50 37.17
CA VAL A 204 3.87 -19.76 37.50
C VAL A 204 4.67 -20.25 36.29
N ILE A 205 4.21 -19.92 35.08
CA ILE A 205 4.83 -20.20 33.78
C ILE A 205 5.92 -19.17 33.44
N ALA A 206 6.37 -18.28 34.34
CA ALA A 206 7.51 -17.40 34.05
C ALA A 206 8.79 -18.20 33.69
N GLU A 207 9.00 -19.38 34.29
CA GLU A 207 10.07 -20.33 33.90
C GLU A 207 9.82 -21.04 32.54
N LYS A 208 8.60 -20.98 32.00
CA LYS A 208 8.17 -21.64 30.74
C LYS A 208 7.44 -20.69 29.76
N ARG A 209 7.69 -19.37 29.82
CA ARG A 209 6.97 -18.33 29.05
C ARG A 209 7.06 -18.48 27.52
N GLY A 210 8.05 -19.24 27.04
CA GLY A 210 8.11 -19.65 25.63
C GLY A 210 6.94 -20.54 25.19
N MET A 211 6.21 -21.20 26.10
CA MET A 211 5.14 -22.13 25.76
C MET A 211 3.80 -21.47 25.40
N TYR A 212 3.45 -20.31 25.97
CA TYR A 212 2.21 -19.60 25.61
C TYR A 212 2.21 -19.17 24.13
N TYR A 213 3.36 -18.69 23.65
CA TYR A 213 3.58 -18.36 22.24
C TYR A 213 3.87 -19.58 21.33
N ARG A 214 3.97 -20.78 21.90
CA ARG A 214 4.24 -22.04 21.17
C ARG A 214 3.12 -23.06 21.27
N ASN A 215 2.01 -22.75 21.96
CA ASN A 215 0.84 -23.60 22.06
C ASN A 215 -0.24 -23.09 21.09
N PRO A 216 -0.37 -23.66 19.88
CA PRO A 216 -1.25 -23.12 18.84
C PRO A 216 -2.72 -23.22 19.22
N GLU A 217 -3.10 -24.23 20.01
CA GLU A 217 -4.46 -24.37 20.55
C GLU A 217 -4.77 -23.27 21.56
N LEU A 218 -3.82 -22.93 22.42
CA LEU A 218 -3.96 -21.81 23.36
C LEU A 218 -3.97 -20.48 22.63
N GLN A 219 -3.11 -20.28 21.64
CA GLN A 219 -3.12 -19.08 20.77
C GLN A 219 -4.43 -18.94 20.01
N LYS A 220 -4.96 -20.02 19.44
CA LYS A 220 -6.26 -19.99 18.76
C LYS A 220 -7.37 -19.63 19.73
N LYS A 221 -7.39 -20.22 20.93
CA LYS A 221 -8.42 -19.94 21.95
C LYS A 221 -8.31 -18.52 22.51
N VAL A 222 -7.12 -17.95 22.66
CA VAL A 222 -6.94 -16.61 23.22
C VAL A 222 -7.02 -15.52 22.14
N MET A 223 -6.36 -15.70 21.00
CA MET A 223 -6.18 -14.65 19.96
C MET A 223 -7.18 -14.71 18.79
N ALA A 224 -7.75 -15.88 18.47
CA ALA A 224 -8.62 -16.06 17.30
C ALA A 224 -10.11 -16.15 17.70
N HIS A 225 -10.62 -15.05 18.28
CA HIS A 225 -12.03 -14.95 18.67
C HIS A 225 -12.68 -13.70 18.07
N ASP A 226 -13.86 -13.88 17.49
CA ASP A 226 -14.71 -12.80 17.02
C ASP A 226 -15.93 -12.68 17.93
N ALA A 227 -15.81 -11.85 18.96
CA ALA A 227 -16.87 -11.63 19.93
C ALA A 227 -18.14 -11.04 19.27
N ALA A 228 -17.98 -10.24 18.21
CA ALA A 228 -19.11 -9.64 17.52
C ALA A 228 -19.92 -10.69 16.75
N ALA A 229 -19.25 -11.56 16.00
CA ALA A 229 -19.92 -12.65 15.28
C ALA A 229 -20.64 -13.61 16.23
N VAL A 230 -20.01 -13.96 17.36
CA VAL A 230 -20.61 -14.85 18.38
C VAL A 230 -21.83 -14.20 19.02
N ALA A 231 -21.76 -12.92 19.38
CA ALA A 231 -22.88 -12.19 19.97
C ALA A 231 -24.06 -12.03 18.99
N GLU A 232 -23.79 -11.75 17.71
CA GLU A 232 -24.82 -11.66 16.68
C GLU A 232 -25.50 -13.01 16.42
N GLU A 233 -24.74 -14.10 16.38
CA GLU A 233 -25.30 -15.45 16.21
C GLU A 233 -26.17 -15.86 17.40
N TYR A 234 -25.69 -15.62 18.63
CA TYR A 234 -26.47 -15.89 19.83
C TYR A 234 -27.75 -15.05 19.89
N LYS A 235 -27.66 -13.77 19.48
CA LYS A 235 -28.81 -12.87 19.38
C LYS A 235 -29.87 -13.40 18.41
N LYS A 236 -29.45 -13.91 17.26
CA LYS A 236 -30.35 -14.58 16.30
C LYS A 236 -31.02 -15.81 16.90
N GLN A 237 -30.27 -16.65 17.58
CA GLN A 237 -30.79 -17.92 18.10
C GLN A 237 -31.78 -17.73 19.27
N GLN A 238 -31.44 -16.86 20.22
CA GLN A 238 -32.17 -16.71 21.48
C GLN A 238 -33.24 -15.62 21.43
N PHE A 239 -32.98 -14.54 20.70
CA PHE A 239 -33.88 -13.39 20.66
C PHE A 239 -34.62 -13.23 19.33
N SER A 240 -34.33 -14.08 18.31
CA SER A 240 -35.11 -14.11 17.05
C SER A 240 -36.09 -15.28 16.93
N ARG A 241 -36.26 -16.12 17.97
CA ARG A 241 -37.36 -17.09 18.05
C ARG A 241 -38.63 -16.47 18.64
N ARG A 242 -39.24 -15.59 17.87
CA ARG A 242 -40.71 -15.41 17.76
C ARG A 242 -41.03 -14.91 16.35
N SER A 243 -40.66 -15.72 15.35
CA SER A 243 -41.22 -15.62 14.01
C SER A 243 -41.93 -16.93 13.69
N THR A 244 -43.19 -17.03 14.09
CA THR A 244 -44.16 -17.90 13.40
C THR A 244 -45.21 -17.00 12.74
N PRO A 245 -45.67 -17.38 11.55
CA PRO A 245 -46.19 -16.47 10.54
C PRO A 245 -47.60 -16.01 10.91
N LEU A 246 -47.81 -14.70 10.97
CA LEU A 246 -49.14 -14.12 11.17
C LEU A 246 -49.41 -13.05 10.11
N ASN A 247 -49.75 -13.57 8.93
CA ASN A 247 -50.84 -12.99 8.15
C ASN A 247 -52.06 -12.86 9.09
N THR A 248 -52.79 -11.74 9.03
CA THR A 248 -54.05 -11.47 9.77
C THR A 248 -53.98 -11.44 11.30
N LYS A 249 -53.49 -10.32 11.88
CA LYS A 249 -54.05 -9.59 13.05
C LYS A 249 -53.06 -8.53 13.58
N TYR A 250 -52.80 -7.49 12.79
CA TYR A 250 -52.18 -6.25 13.30
C TYR A 250 -53.24 -5.13 13.33
N SER A 251 -54.30 -5.33 14.12
CA SER A 251 -55.26 -4.25 14.42
C SER A 251 -55.48 -4.00 15.92
N THR A 252 -54.72 -4.60 16.85
CA THR A 252 -55.06 -4.48 18.29
C THR A 252 -53.89 -4.32 19.26
N CYS A 253 -52.70 -3.90 18.82
CA CYS A 253 -51.62 -3.53 19.76
C CYS A 253 -51.02 -2.13 19.51
N LEU A 254 -51.78 -1.26 18.85
CA LEU A 254 -51.53 0.19 18.80
C LEU A 254 -52.14 0.95 20.00
N GLU A 255 -52.75 0.25 20.97
CA GLU A 255 -53.56 0.89 22.00
C GLU A 255 -52.87 1.10 23.36
N HIS A 256 -51.60 0.72 23.56
CA HIS A 256 -50.94 0.90 24.87
C HIS A 256 -49.52 1.51 24.87
N VAL A 257 -49.06 2.10 23.76
CA VAL A 257 -47.92 3.05 23.82
C VAL A 257 -48.47 4.46 24.03
N SER A 258 -49.01 4.69 25.21
CA SER A 258 -49.33 6.04 25.67
C SER A 258 -48.11 6.59 26.41
N SER A 259 -47.54 7.66 25.85
CA SER A 259 -46.76 8.73 26.50
C SER A 259 -45.22 8.77 26.45
N THR A 260 -44.51 8.10 25.53
CA THR A 260 -43.11 8.50 25.23
C THR A 260 -43.08 9.48 24.07
N VAL A 261 -42.68 10.72 24.32
CA VAL A 261 -42.70 11.83 23.36
C VAL A 261 -41.74 11.52 22.19
N MET A 262 -42.29 11.38 20.99
CA MET A 262 -41.52 11.27 19.74
C MET A 262 -40.91 12.64 19.39
N LEU A 263 -39.57 12.76 19.23
CA LEU A 263 -38.95 14.03 18.84
C LEU A 263 -39.38 14.50 17.45
N GLU A 264 -39.66 15.79 17.30
CA GLU A 264 -39.94 16.37 15.99
C GLU A 264 -38.62 16.79 15.29
N ILE A 265 -38.12 15.97 14.37
CA ILE A 265 -36.95 16.32 13.53
C ILE A 265 -37.43 16.89 12.19
N VAL A 266 -36.98 18.11 11.87
CA VAL A 266 -37.27 18.76 10.58
C VAL A 266 -35.99 18.85 9.76
N ILE A 267 -36.02 18.30 8.54
CA ILE A 267 -34.90 18.34 7.59
C ILE A 267 -35.30 19.26 6.43
N VAL A 268 -34.57 20.36 6.26
CA VAL A 268 -34.82 21.31 5.18
C VAL A 268 -33.82 21.05 4.06
N GLY A 269 -34.31 20.57 2.92
CA GLY A 269 -33.51 20.28 1.72
C GLY A 269 -33.59 18.81 1.27
N GLY A 270 -34.08 18.57 0.05
CA GLY A 270 -34.22 17.24 -0.55
C GLY A 270 -33.03 16.75 -1.39
N GLY A 271 -31.83 17.30 -1.16
CA GLY A 271 -30.60 16.86 -1.83
C GLY A 271 -30.07 15.52 -1.27
N LEU A 272 -28.94 15.04 -1.81
CA LEU A 272 -28.33 13.77 -1.37
C LEU A 272 -28.07 13.73 0.14
N GLY A 273 -27.54 14.81 0.72
CA GLY A 273 -27.29 14.90 2.16
C GLY A 273 -28.56 14.87 3.00
N GLY A 274 -29.58 15.65 2.62
CA GLY A 274 -30.86 15.68 3.32
C GLY A 274 -31.63 14.36 3.26
N LEU A 275 -31.61 13.67 2.11
CA LEU A 275 -32.18 12.33 1.99
C LEU A 275 -31.38 11.28 2.76
N ALA A 276 -30.05 11.36 2.76
CA ALA A 276 -29.21 10.50 3.60
C ALA A 276 -29.51 10.71 5.09
N ALA A 277 -29.71 11.97 5.53
CA ALA A 277 -30.13 12.28 6.89
C ALA A 277 -31.53 11.71 7.16
N ALA A 278 -32.46 11.81 6.22
CA ALA A 278 -33.79 11.21 6.34
C ALA A 278 -33.73 9.68 6.52
N VAL A 279 -32.86 8.99 5.76
CA VAL A 279 -32.62 7.54 5.94
C VAL A 279 -31.95 7.24 7.28
N ALA A 280 -30.97 8.04 7.70
CA ALA A 280 -30.28 7.88 8.98
C ALA A 280 -31.25 8.04 10.17
N PHE A 281 -32.11 9.06 10.13
CA PHE A 281 -33.11 9.31 11.17
C PHE A 281 -34.34 8.41 11.09
N ARG A 282 -34.66 7.84 9.91
CA ARG A 282 -35.71 6.82 9.80
C ARG A 282 -35.42 5.63 10.71
N ARG A 283 -34.16 5.22 10.79
CA ARG A 283 -33.68 4.14 11.67
C ARG A 283 -33.75 4.49 13.16
N ALA A 284 -33.98 5.77 13.45
CA ALA A 284 -34.24 6.38 14.75
C ALA A 284 -35.69 6.89 14.87
N GLY A 285 -36.65 6.32 14.12
CA GLY A 285 -38.09 6.39 14.34
C GLY A 285 -38.74 7.75 14.62
N LEU A 286 -38.73 8.72 13.69
CA LEU A 286 -39.49 9.99 13.80
C LEU A 286 -40.01 10.56 12.45
N ARG A 287 -41.04 11.42 12.52
CA ARG A 287 -41.74 12.06 11.38
C ARG A 287 -41.13 13.44 11.06
N GLY A 288 -40.41 13.55 9.93
CA GLY A 288 -39.88 14.81 9.41
C GLY A 288 -40.24 15.04 7.94
N PHE A 289 -40.20 16.30 7.46
CA PHE A 289 -40.71 16.71 6.16
C PHE A 289 -39.68 17.37 5.23
N PRO A 290 -39.21 16.71 4.15
CA PRO A 290 -38.36 17.34 3.14
C PRO A 290 -39.15 18.22 2.17
N GLY A 291 -38.59 19.41 1.87
CA GLY A 291 -39.09 20.41 0.94
C GLY A 291 -38.33 20.51 -0.39
N SER A 292 -39.12 20.86 -1.42
CA SER A 292 -38.91 21.13 -2.87
C SER A 292 -38.26 20.07 -3.78
N ALA A 293 -38.97 19.81 -4.90
CA ALA A 293 -38.62 18.91 -5.99
C ALA A 293 -37.46 19.47 -6.83
N PHE A 294 -36.58 18.59 -7.32
CA PHE A 294 -35.48 18.99 -8.21
C PHE A 294 -35.36 18.07 -9.43
N SER A 295 -35.50 18.67 -10.61
CA SER A 295 -34.98 18.15 -11.87
C SER A 295 -33.54 18.64 -12.04
N GLU A 296 -32.56 17.75 -11.91
CA GLU A 296 -31.15 18.09 -12.18
C GLU A 296 -30.67 17.44 -13.47
N ILE A 297 -30.43 18.26 -14.48
CA ILE A 297 -29.80 17.88 -15.75
C ILE A 297 -28.29 17.73 -15.50
N GLY A 298 -27.69 16.59 -15.89
CA GLY A 298 -26.23 16.48 -16.01
C GLY A 298 -25.42 16.28 -14.73
N ALA A 299 -25.92 15.51 -13.75
CA ALA A 299 -25.20 15.27 -12.51
C ALA A 299 -24.78 13.79 -12.37
N ALA A 300 -23.57 13.45 -12.78
CA ALA A 300 -22.88 12.29 -12.23
C ALA A 300 -21.97 12.69 -11.07
N ILE A 301 -21.74 11.75 -10.16
CA ILE A 301 -20.97 11.95 -8.94
C ILE A 301 -20.02 10.75 -8.75
N GLY A 302 -18.77 11.05 -8.38
CA GLY A 302 -17.87 10.03 -7.85
C GLY A 302 -18.28 9.65 -6.43
N CYS A 303 -18.47 8.36 -6.19
CA CYS A 303 -18.68 7.75 -4.88
C CYS A 303 -17.39 7.05 -4.45
N PRO A 304 -16.49 7.75 -3.73
CA PRO A 304 -15.28 7.15 -3.19
C PRO A 304 -15.59 6.11 -2.09
N PRO A 305 -14.61 5.31 -1.66
CA PRO A 305 -14.83 4.18 -0.75
C PRO A 305 -15.54 4.54 0.57
N ASN A 306 -15.29 5.74 1.11
CA ASN A 306 -15.97 6.26 2.31
C ASN A 306 -17.47 6.49 2.08
N ALA A 307 -17.86 7.00 0.91
CA ALA A 307 -19.27 7.15 0.54
C ALA A 307 -19.94 5.79 0.34
N VAL A 308 -19.28 4.88 -0.39
CA VAL A 308 -19.82 3.54 -0.69
C VAL A 308 -20.08 2.76 0.59
N ARG A 309 -19.16 2.81 1.57
CA ARG A 309 -19.34 2.17 2.88
C ARG A 309 -20.61 2.63 3.59
N ILE A 310 -20.95 3.91 3.51
CA ILE A 310 -22.15 4.45 4.15
C ILE A 310 -23.41 4.02 3.40
N LEU A 311 -23.39 4.10 2.06
CA LEU A 311 -24.49 3.63 1.23
C LEU A 311 -24.77 2.13 1.45
N ASP A 312 -23.74 1.29 1.49
CA ASP A 312 -23.85 -0.14 1.80
C ASP A 312 -24.47 -0.34 3.20
N SER A 313 -24.05 0.45 4.20
CA SER A 313 -24.65 0.42 5.55
C SER A 313 -26.12 0.86 5.57
N PHE A 314 -26.53 1.69 4.60
CA PHE A 314 -27.91 2.09 4.40
C PHE A 314 -28.76 1.01 3.71
N GLY A 315 -28.13 -0.05 3.19
CA GLY A 315 -28.77 -1.08 2.38
C GLY A 315 -28.87 -0.70 0.91
N ILE A 316 -28.16 0.35 0.47
CA ILE A 316 -28.08 0.77 -0.93
C ILE A 316 -26.96 -0.02 -1.58
N THR A 317 -27.33 -0.97 -2.44
CA THR A 317 -26.38 -1.83 -3.14
C THR A 317 -26.00 -1.26 -4.51
N ASN A 318 -24.97 -1.80 -5.16
CA ASN A 318 -24.58 -1.34 -6.50
C ASN A 318 -25.69 -1.55 -7.54
N GLU A 319 -26.53 -2.58 -7.39
CA GLU A 319 -27.67 -2.83 -8.27
C GLU A 319 -28.66 -1.65 -8.27
N SER A 320 -28.82 -0.97 -7.13
CA SER A 320 -29.73 0.17 -7.00
C SER A 320 -29.17 1.47 -7.57
N ILE A 321 -27.85 1.67 -7.51
CA ILE A 321 -27.19 2.92 -7.94
C ILE A 321 -26.46 2.80 -9.28
N ARG A 322 -26.34 1.57 -9.81
CA ARG A 322 -25.80 1.23 -11.13
C ARG A 322 -24.42 1.86 -11.38
N GLY A 323 -23.58 1.85 -10.35
CA GLY A 323 -22.28 2.49 -10.34
C GLY A 323 -21.26 1.75 -11.21
N VAL A 324 -20.43 2.50 -11.92
CA VAL A 324 -19.31 1.97 -12.71
C VAL A 324 -18.02 2.08 -11.90
N GLU A 325 -17.23 1.02 -11.84
CA GLU A 325 -15.96 1.04 -11.09
C GLU A 325 -14.96 2.04 -11.68
N PHE A 326 -14.33 2.83 -10.81
CA PHE A 326 -13.23 3.71 -11.14
C PHE A 326 -11.91 2.96 -10.97
N ALA A 327 -11.15 2.72 -12.05
CA ALA A 327 -9.86 2.02 -11.99
C ALA A 327 -8.65 2.94 -12.23
N GLY A 328 -8.85 4.11 -12.83
CA GLY A 328 -7.78 5.03 -13.17
C GLY A 328 -8.24 6.18 -14.07
N ILE A 329 -7.32 7.04 -14.49
CA ILE A 329 -7.58 8.19 -15.36
C ILE A 329 -6.69 8.11 -16.60
N THR A 330 -7.25 8.46 -17.76
CA THR A 330 -6.47 8.67 -19.00
C THR A 330 -6.38 10.15 -19.32
N SER A 331 -5.17 10.70 -19.31
CA SER A 331 -4.92 12.09 -19.71
C SER A 331 -4.71 12.19 -21.22
N LEU A 332 -5.41 13.13 -21.86
CA LEU A 332 -5.42 13.37 -23.30
C LEU A 332 -5.14 14.83 -23.60
N SER A 333 -4.51 15.10 -24.74
CA SER A 333 -4.35 16.47 -25.26
C SER A 333 -5.61 16.93 -25.99
N HIS A 334 -5.96 18.22 -25.88
CA HIS A 334 -7.02 18.85 -26.69
C HIS A 334 -6.76 18.74 -28.21
N LYS A 335 -5.51 18.52 -28.63
CA LYS A 335 -5.14 18.26 -30.04
C LYS A 335 -5.31 16.81 -30.48
N GLY A 336 -5.77 15.92 -29.59
CA GLY A 336 -5.85 14.47 -29.84
C GLY A 336 -4.50 13.78 -29.63
N GLY A 337 -4.37 12.57 -30.17
CA GLY A 337 -3.15 11.75 -30.05
C GLY A 337 -3.19 10.73 -28.89
N PRO A 338 -2.08 9.99 -28.68
CA PRO A 338 -2.03 8.93 -27.66
C PRO A 338 -2.15 9.53 -26.25
N GLY A 339 -3.04 8.96 -25.45
CA GLY A 339 -3.22 9.35 -24.05
C GLY A 339 -2.23 8.69 -23.11
N ILE A 340 -2.05 9.29 -21.93
CA ILE A 340 -1.28 8.71 -20.82
C ILE A 340 -2.27 8.12 -19.82
N ALA A 341 -2.22 6.81 -19.66
CA ALA A 341 -3.02 6.08 -18.68
C ALA A 341 -2.31 6.04 -17.32
N ALA A 342 -3.03 6.40 -16.26
CA ALA A 342 -2.60 6.22 -14.87
C ALA A 342 -3.62 5.34 -14.14
N SER A 343 -3.17 4.17 -13.67
CA SER A 343 -3.97 3.31 -12.78
C SER A 343 -3.87 3.79 -11.34
N TYR A 344 -4.97 3.70 -10.59
CA TYR A 344 -4.99 3.97 -9.15
C TYR A 344 -4.67 2.72 -8.30
N GLY A 345 -4.42 1.57 -8.95
CA GLY A 345 -4.14 0.30 -8.28
C GLY A 345 -5.36 -0.31 -7.59
N ASP A 346 -5.14 -1.18 -6.62
CA ASP A 346 -6.21 -1.84 -5.85
C ASP A 346 -6.85 -0.89 -4.82
N ILE A 347 -7.85 -0.15 -5.26
CA ILE A 347 -8.62 0.76 -4.40
C ILE A 347 -9.36 -0.02 -3.31
N LYS A 348 -9.95 -1.18 -3.64
CA LYS A 348 -10.78 -1.95 -2.72
C LYS A 348 -9.95 -2.56 -1.59
N GLY A 349 -8.81 -3.17 -1.89
CA GLY A 349 -7.92 -3.72 -0.87
C GLY A 349 -7.28 -2.65 0.01
N ARG A 350 -6.93 -1.48 -0.56
CA ARG A 350 -6.31 -0.38 0.20
C ARG A 350 -7.29 0.37 1.11
N PHE A 351 -8.52 0.61 0.65
CA PHE A 351 -9.47 1.47 1.35
C PHE A 351 -10.72 0.73 1.88
N GLY A 352 -10.80 -0.59 1.65
CA GLY A 352 -11.85 -1.47 2.15
C GLY A 352 -13.18 -1.42 1.37
N ASN A 353 -13.29 -0.60 0.32
CA ASN A 353 -14.46 -0.59 -0.58
C ASN A 353 -14.07 -0.02 -1.96
N GLU A 354 -14.91 -0.23 -2.97
CA GLU A 354 -14.71 0.26 -4.34
C GLU A 354 -14.91 1.77 -4.44
N TRP A 355 -14.32 2.38 -5.48
CA TRP A 355 -14.71 3.71 -5.93
C TRP A 355 -15.65 3.56 -7.13
N ARG A 356 -16.86 4.09 -7.01
CA ARG A 356 -17.90 4.00 -8.05
C ARG A 356 -18.18 5.36 -8.69
N LEU A 357 -18.44 5.38 -9.99
CA LEU A 357 -18.91 6.52 -10.77
C LEU A 357 -20.40 6.34 -11.00
N CYS A 358 -21.20 7.19 -10.39
CA CYS A 358 -22.65 6.98 -10.28
C CYS A 358 -23.41 8.13 -10.93
N HIS A 359 -24.59 7.82 -11.48
CA HIS A 359 -25.53 8.85 -11.86
C HIS A 359 -26.25 9.36 -10.61
N ARG A 360 -26.25 10.68 -10.35
CA ARG A 360 -26.79 11.26 -9.10
C ARG A 360 -28.25 10.89 -8.87
N VAL A 361 -29.06 10.84 -9.93
CA VAL A 361 -30.48 10.49 -9.85
C VAL A 361 -30.68 9.07 -9.32
N ASP A 362 -29.77 8.13 -9.61
CA ASP A 362 -29.93 6.74 -9.16
C ASP A 362 -29.70 6.64 -7.64
N ILE A 363 -28.67 7.35 -7.13
CA ILE A 363 -28.44 7.45 -5.67
C ILE A 363 -29.58 8.18 -4.98
N HIS A 364 -30.03 9.29 -5.57
CA HIS A 364 -31.15 10.08 -5.05
C HIS A 364 -32.41 9.24 -4.94
N GLN A 365 -32.79 8.53 -6.00
CA GLN A 365 -33.96 7.63 -6.01
C GLN A 365 -33.82 6.50 -5.00
N ALA A 366 -32.64 5.88 -4.88
CA ALA A 366 -32.39 4.84 -3.89
C ALA A 366 -32.59 5.35 -2.45
N LEU A 367 -32.08 6.55 -2.15
CA LEU A 367 -32.29 7.21 -0.85
C LEU A 367 -33.75 7.61 -0.63
N GLN A 368 -34.45 8.11 -1.66
CA GLN A 368 -35.88 8.43 -1.57
C GLN A 368 -36.73 7.20 -1.27
N ASN A 369 -36.46 6.09 -1.97
CA ASN A 369 -37.17 4.83 -1.77
C ASN A 369 -37.03 4.34 -0.33
N LEU A 370 -35.82 4.43 0.25
CA LEU A 370 -35.58 4.07 1.65
C LEU A 370 -36.18 5.09 2.64
N ALA A 371 -36.10 6.39 2.35
CA ALA A 371 -36.60 7.43 3.24
C ALA A 371 -38.13 7.40 3.34
N PHE A 372 -38.82 7.16 2.22
CA PHE A 372 -40.28 7.33 2.10
C PHE A 372 -41.06 6.03 1.90
N GLY A 373 -40.40 4.94 1.49
CA GLY A 373 -41.08 3.66 1.24
C GLY A 373 -41.69 3.07 2.51
N GLU A 374 -42.73 2.27 2.40
CA GLU A 374 -43.30 1.56 3.57
C GLU A 374 -42.35 0.47 4.10
N GLU A 375 -41.48 -0.04 3.23
CA GLU A 375 -40.46 -1.03 3.57
C GLU A 375 -39.20 -0.36 4.15
N GLY A 376 -38.77 -0.82 5.34
CA GLY A 376 -37.58 -0.31 6.04
C GLY A 376 -37.74 -0.27 7.55
N VAL A 377 -36.62 -0.21 8.28
CA VAL A 377 -36.63 -0.12 9.75
C VAL A 377 -37.02 1.30 10.17
N GLY A 378 -38.16 1.42 10.88
CA GLY A 378 -38.69 2.69 11.39
C GLY A 378 -39.82 3.28 10.54
N SER A 379 -40.41 4.38 11.02
CA SER A 379 -41.55 5.02 10.34
C SER A 379 -41.10 5.78 9.09
N PRO A 380 -41.82 5.67 7.97
CA PRO A 380 -41.55 6.48 6.79
C PRO A 380 -41.54 7.98 7.10
N VAL A 381 -40.58 8.67 6.48
CA VAL A 381 -40.47 10.13 6.52
C VAL A 381 -41.62 10.70 5.68
N LYS A 382 -42.31 11.74 6.15
CA LYS A 382 -43.46 12.30 5.42
C LYS A 382 -42.96 13.37 4.46
N LEU A 383 -43.21 13.27 3.15
CA LEU A 383 -42.73 14.27 2.19
C LEU A 383 -43.68 15.47 2.04
N ASN A 384 -43.18 16.71 2.18
CA ASN A 384 -43.93 17.94 1.87
C ASN A 384 -43.26 18.71 0.73
N LEU A 385 -43.64 18.39 -0.50
CA LEU A 385 -43.13 19.08 -1.68
C LEU A 385 -43.51 20.57 -1.65
N ASN A 386 -42.62 21.43 -2.16
CA ASN A 386 -42.83 22.86 -2.39
C ASN A 386 -43.00 23.77 -1.15
N ILE A 387 -42.64 23.29 0.04
CA ILE A 387 -42.58 24.12 1.25
C ILE A 387 -41.11 24.31 1.64
N GLY A 388 -40.60 25.53 1.49
CA GLY A 388 -39.22 25.90 1.87
C GLY A 388 -39.15 26.53 3.25
N ALA A 389 -37.95 26.65 3.81
CA ALA A 389 -37.72 27.44 5.01
C ALA A 389 -37.48 28.92 4.65
N VAL A 390 -38.05 29.82 5.45
CA VAL A 390 -37.91 31.28 5.32
C VAL A 390 -36.89 31.80 6.33
N SER A 391 -37.02 31.40 7.59
CA SER A 391 -36.14 31.85 8.66
C SER A 391 -36.11 30.87 9.83
N TRP A 392 -35.04 30.96 10.62
CA TRP A 392 -34.89 30.30 11.91
C TRP A 392 -34.59 31.34 12.98
N ASP A 393 -35.37 31.34 14.06
CA ASP A 393 -35.07 32.13 15.24
C ASP A 393 -34.41 31.24 16.30
N PRO A 394 -33.09 31.38 16.55
CA PRO A 394 -32.38 30.55 17.51
C PRO A 394 -32.74 30.85 18.97
N SER A 395 -33.31 32.02 19.28
CA SER A 395 -33.63 32.43 20.66
C SER A 395 -34.86 31.72 21.22
N ILE A 396 -35.83 31.45 20.36
CA ILE A 396 -37.09 30.77 20.68
C ILE A 396 -37.25 29.44 19.92
N GLU A 397 -36.20 29.04 19.19
CA GLU A 397 -36.09 27.81 18.40
C GLU A 397 -37.30 27.57 17.48
N THR A 398 -37.55 28.53 16.61
CA THR A 398 -38.75 28.55 15.76
C THR A 398 -38.37 28.65 14.29
N LEU A 399 -38.90 27.73 13.48
CA LEU A 399 -38.77 27.67 12.03
C LEU A 399 -40.01 28.29 11.38
N VAL A 400 -39.81 29.22 10.44
CA VAL A 400 -40.88 29.77 9.60
C VAL A 400 -40.77 29.15 8.20
N LEU A 401 -41.89 28.63 7.71
CA LEU A 401 -42.00 27.98 6.40
C LEU A 401 -42.61 28.93 5.36
N SER A 402 -42.36 28.66 4.08
CA SER A 402 -42.78 29.51 2.95
C SER A 402 -44.30 29.58 2.75
N ASN A 403 -45.06 28.65 3.34
CA ASN A 403 -46.52 28.65 3.38
C ASN A 403 -47.08 29.47 4.57
N GLY A 404 -46.21 30.13 5.36
CA GLY A 404 -46.58 30.88 6.56
C GLY A 404 -46.73 30.03 7.83
N GLU A 405 -46.53 28.71 7.75
CA GLU A 405 -46.57 27.82 8.90
C GLU A 405 -45.35 28.04 9.80
N VAL A 406 -45.57 28.00 11.12
CA VAL A 406 -44.54 28.19 12.13
C VAL A 406 -44.38 26.90 12.93
N ARG A 407 -43.15 26.38 13.02
CA ARG A 407 -42.83 25.09 13.65
C ARG A 407 -41.76 25.24 14.71
N LYS A 408 -41.83 24.41 15.75
CA LYS A 408 -40.85 24.35 16.84
C LYS A 408 -40.28 22.94 16.94
N PRO A 409 -39.42 22.55 15.99
CA PRO A 409 -38.86 21.21 15.98
C PRO A 409 -37.98 20.98 17.22
N ASP A 410 -37.90 19.72 17.65
CA ASP A 410 -36.92 19.29 18.62
C ASP A 410 -35.51 19.24 18.01
N LEU A 411 -35.40 19.07 16.68
CA LEU A 411 -34.15 19.20 15.94
C LEU A 411 -34.42 19.77 14.54
N LEU A 412 -33.66 20.81 14.15
CA LEU A 412 -33.63 21.34 12.79
C LEU A 412 -32.32 20.94 12.10
N VAL A 413 -32.43 20.23 10.98
CA VAL A 413 -31.30 19.92 10.10
C VAL A 413 -31.43 20.72 8.81
N ALA A 414 -30.58 21.74 8.65
CA ALA A 414 -30.50 22.55 7.44
C ALA A 414 -29.52 21.90 6.44
N ALA A 415 -30.10 21.25 5.42
CA ALA A 415 -29.42 20.57 4.33
C ALA A 415 -29.82 21.18 2.96
N ASP A 416 -30.08 22.49 2.95
CA ASP A 416 -30.64 23.29 1.85
C ASP A 416 -29.58 23.81 0.85
N GLY A 417 -28.39 23.21 0.88
CA GLY A 417 -27.36 23.35 -0.14
C GLY A 417 -26.55 24.63 -0.08
N ILE A 418 -25.76 24.88 -1.13
CA ILE A 418 -24.80 26.00 -1.16
C ILE A 418 -25.48 27.38 -1.03
N ASN A 419 -26.76 27.51 -1.41
CA ASN A 419 -27.55 28.74 -1.27
C ASN A 419 -28.46 28.71 -0.03
N SER A 420 -28.04 28.01 1.03
CA SER A 420 -28.81 27.84 2.26
C SER A 420 -29.40 29.16 2.78
N THR A 421 -30.73 29.19 2.93
CA THR A 421 -31.47 30.29 3.56
C THR A 421 -31.27 30.26 5.08
N LEU A 422 -31.08 29.07 5.64
CA LEU A 422 -30.97 28.87 7.09
C LEU A 422 -29.56 29.07 7.64
N ARG A 423 -28.53 29.02 6.79
CA ARG A 423 -27.13 29.17 7.23
C ARG A 423 -26.91 30.42 8.05
N SER A 424 -27.27 31.61 7.55
CA SER A 424 -27.06 32.88 8.25
C SER A 424 -27.80 32.95 9.59
N HIS A 425 -28.99 32.35 9.66
CA HIS A 425 -29.81 32.28 10.86
C HIS A 425 -29.19 31.37 11.94
N ILE A 426 -28.55 30.27 11.54
CA ILE A 426 -27.87 29.35 12.47
C ILE A 426 -26.54 29.96 12.94
N ILE A 427 -25.71 30.47 12.03
CA ILE A 427 -24.38 30.98 12.37
C ILE A 427 -24.41 32.41 12.95
N GLY A 428 -25.51 33.14 12.80
CA GLY A 428 -25.67 34.52 13.26
C GLY A 428 -24.98 35.59 12.42
N GLN A 429 -24.45 35.22 11.24
CA GLN A 429 -23.78 36.12 10.31
C GLN A 429 -24.04 35.71 8.86
N GLU A 430 -24.00 36.66 7.93
CA GLU A 430 -24.13 36.34 6.51
C GLU A 430 -22.80 35.78 5.96
N VAL A 431 -22.87 34.64 5.27
CA VAL A 431 -21.73 34.04 4.58
C VAL A 431 -22.13 33.73 3.15
N VAL A 432 -21.45 34.41 2.22
CA VAL A 432 -21.71 34.30 0.78
C VAL A 432 -20.60 33.48 0.12
N ALA A 433 -21.00 32.51 -0.70
CA ALA A 433 -20.04 31.73 -1.50
C ALA A 433 -19.40 32.64 -2.55
N SER A 434 -18.06 32.65 -2.59
CA SER A 434 -17.27 33.51 -3.49
C SER A 434 -17.01 32.80 -4.81
N SER A 435 -17.11 33.53 -5.93
CA SER A 435 -16.72 33.00 -7.25
C SER A 435 -15.24 32.64 -7.29
N THR A 436 -14.91 31.51 -7.90
CA THR A 436 -13.52 31.13 -8.18
C THR A 436 -13.03 31.63 -9.54
N GLY A 437 -13.86 32.36 -10.30
CA GLY A 437 -13.52 32.80 -11.66
C GLY A 437 -13.55 31.69 -12.72
N VAL A 438 -14.11 30.52 -12.39
CA VAL A 438 -14.18 29.36 -13.29
C VAL A 438 -15.63 28.89 -13.42
N ALA A 439 -16.02 28.60 -14.66
CA ALA A 439 -17.30 28.00 -14.97
C ALA A 439 -17.11 26.58 -15.50
N CYS A 440 -18.14 25.75 -15.32
CA CYS A 440 -18.16 24.35 -15.69
C CYS A 440 -19.43 24.05 -16.48
N TYR A 441 -19.28 23.69 -17.75
CA TYR A 441 -20.34 23.02 -18.49
C TYR A 441 -20.54 21.60 -17.95
N ARG A 442 -21.78 21.11 -17.93
CA ARG A 442 -22.08 19.68 -17.73
C ARG A 442 -23.20 19.24 -18.65
N TRP A 443 -23.05 18.03 -19.19
CA TRP A 443 -24.02 17.41 -20.08
C TRP A 443 -23.88 15.88 -20.03
N LEU A 444 -24.88 15.19 -20.59
CA LEU A 444 -24.90 13.73 -20.68
C LEU A 444 -25.00 13.33 -22.15
N VAL A 445 -24.35 12.22 -22.50
CA VAL A 445 -24.43 11.60 -23.82
C VAL A 445 -24.84 10.14 -23.65
N ASP A 446 -25.84 9.69 -24.41
CA ASP A 446 -26.21 8.28 -24.46
C ASP A 446 -25.08 7.47 -25.09
N ALA A 447 -24.64 6.40 -24.41
CA ALA A 447 -23.56 5.56 -24.92
C ALA A 447 -23.93 4.86 -26.24
N GLU A 448 -25.21 4.63 -26.53
CA GLU A 448 -25.65 4.08 -27.82
C GLU A 448 -25.32 5.01 -29.00
N LYS A 449 -25.31 6.34 -28.79
CA LYS A 449 -24.91 7.32 -29.83
C LYS A 449 -23.41 7.25 -30.17
N ILE A 450 -22.62 6.58 -29.35
CA ILE A 450 -21.16 6.44 -29.50
C ILE A 450 -20.79 5.12 -30.17
N LYS A 451 -21.58 4.05 -29.94
CA LYS A 451 -21.28 2.71 -30.45
C LYS A 451 -21.16 2.69 -31.97
N GLY A 452 -20.10 2.05 -32.47
CA GLY A 452 -19.87 1.85 -33.90
C GLY A 452 -19.33 3.09 -34.64
N ASN A 453 -18.99 4.16 -33.92
CA ASN A 453 -18.29 5.32 -34.49
C ASN A 453 -16.78 5.28 -34.16
N PRO A 454 -15.90 4.96 -35.12
CA PRO A 454 -14.46 4.85 -34.89
C PRO A 454 -13.80 6.13 -34.35
N GLU A 455 -14.35 7.31 -34.69
CA GLU A 455 -13.86 8.61 -34.20
C GLU A 455 -14.12 8.82 -32.70
N LEU A 456 -14.97 7.99 -32.08
CA LEU A 456 -15.37 8.09 -30.68
C LEU A 456 -14.91 6.91 -29.82
N ASP A 457 -14.15 5.96 -30.39
CA ASP A 457 -13.63 4.78 -29.67
C ASP A 457 -12.81 5.15 -28.42
N TRP A 458 -12.18 6.33 -28.44
CA TRP A 458 -11.41 6.87 -27.31
C TRP A 458 -12.25 7.09 -26.04
N VAL A 459 -13.57 7.29 -26.18
CA VAL A 459 -14.50 7.48 -25.05
C VAL A 459 -14.69 6.17 -24.29
N MET A 460 -14.87 5.05 -25.00
CA MET A 460 -15.25 3.75 -24.44
C MET A 460 -14.10 2.75 -24.28
N LYS A 461 -12.87 3.10 -24.72
CA LYS A 461 -11.71 2.20 -24.66
C LYS A 461 -11.46 1.63 -23.26
N GLU A 462 -11.42 0.31 -23.10
CA GLU A 462 -11.51 -0.31 -21.77
C GLU A 462 -10.22 -0.29 -20.93
N GLU A 463 -9.07 0.15 -21.47
CA GLU A 463 -7.81 0.08 -20.73
C GLU A 463 -7.08 1.44 -20.58
N PRO A 464 -7.02 2.00 -19.35
CA PRO A 464 -7.80 1.63 -18.17
C PRO A 464 -9.26 2.10 -18.27
N SER A 465 -10.17 1.32 -17.70
CA SER A 465 -11.58 1.66 -17.54
C SER A 465 -11.70 2.80 -16.53
N GLY A 466 -12.00 4.00 -17.01
CA GLY A 466 -12.06 5.15 -16.12
C GLY A 466 -12.17 6.48 -16.87
N PRO A 467 -12.13 7.61 -16.15
CA PRO A 467 -12.36 8.89 -16.77
C PRO A 467 -11.30 9.31 -17.79
N ARG A 468 -11.73 10.02 -18.82
CA ARG A 468 -10.84 10.74 -19.74
C ARG A 468 -10.73 12.19 -19.31
N LEU A 469 -9.50 12.65 -19.18
CA LEU A 469 -9.16 14.03 -18.85
C LEU A 469 -8.48 14.65 -20.05
N VAL A 470 -9.22 15.43 -20.83
CA VAL A 470 -8.69 16.21 -21.95
C VAL A 470 -8.28 17.58 -21.44
N THR A 471 -7.04 18.00 -21.70
CA THR A 471 -6.51 19.29 -21.24
C THR A 471 -6.01 20.16 -22.38
N SER A 472 -6.27 21.46 -22.30
CA SER A 472 -5.73 22.50 -23.15
C SER A 472 -4.73 23.39 -22.39
N PRO A 473 -3.66 23.91 -23.02
CA PRO A 473 -2.70 24.83 -22.41
C PRO A 473 -3.32 26.12 -21.84
N ASP A 474 -4.42 26.58 -22.43
CA ASP A 474 -5.15 27.77 -21.96
C ASP A 474 -6.07 27.50 -20.75
N GLY A 475 -6.00 26.29 -20.19
CA GLY A 475 -6.70 25.93 -18.96
C GLY A 475 -8.08 25.32 -19.15
N ARG A 476 -8.56 25.15 -20.39
CA ARG A 476 -9.79 24.41 -20.66
C ARG A 476 -9.60 22.91 -20.41
N ILE A 477 -10.58 22.30 -19.75
CA ILE A 477 -10.57 20.87 -19.43
C ILE A 477 -11.89 20.28 -19.87
N MET A 478 -11.85 19.12 -20.51
CA MET A 478 -13.03 18.27 -20.71
C MET A 478 -12.79 16.94 -20.00
N PHE A 479 -13.67 16.60 -19.05
CA PHE A 479 -13.58 15.39 -18.25
C PHE A 479 -14.83 14.55 -18.44
N LEU A 480 -14.65 13.28 -18.78
CA LEU A 480 -15.76 12.41 -19.18
C LEU A 480 -15.59 10.99 -18.68
N TYR A 481 -16.69 10.37 -18.28
CA TYR A 481 -16.68 9.04 -17.71
C TYR A 481 -18.04 8.35 -17.80
N PRO A 482 -18.06 7.01 -17.94
CA PRO A 482 -19.28 6.23 -17.96
C PRO A 482 -19.95 6.16 -16.59
N VAL A 483 -21.27 6.16 -16.58
CA VAL A 483 -22.14 5.91 -15.42
C VAL A 483 -23.33 5.05 -15.83
N ARG A 484 -24.10 4.56 -14.84
CA ARG A 484 -25.31 3.76 -15.06
C ARG A 484 -25.02 2.54 -15.93
N ASP A 485 -24.19 1.63 -15.43
CA ASP A 485 -23.72 0.42 -16.16
C ASP A 485 -23.13 0.72 -17.55
N LYS A 486 -22.42 1.86 -17.67
CA LYS A 486 -21.84 2.36 -18.92
C LYS A 486 -22.87 2.72 -20.01
N THR A 487 -24.15 2.87 -19.69
CA THR A 487 -25.18 3.27 -20.68
C THR A 487 -25.22 4.78 -20.90
N ILE A 488 -24.63 5.58 -19.99
CA ILE A 488 -24.59 7.04 -20.10
C ILE A 488 -23.14 7.51 -19.91
N ILE A 489 -22.69 8.43 -20.75
CA ILE A 489 -21.43 9.16 -20.56
C ILE A 489 -21.73 10.50 -19.91
N ASN A 490 -21.19 10.69 -18.71
CA ASN A 490 -21.13 12.00 -18.09
C ASN A 490 -19.96 12.80 -18.65
N ALA A 491 -20.20 14.05 -18.99
CA ALA A 491 -19.17 14.96 -19.44
C ALA A 491 -19.27 16.31 -18.74
N LEU A 492 -18.12 16.87 -18.41
CA LEU A 492 -17.99 18.20 -17.85
C LEU A 492 -16.85 18.95 -18.53
N GLY A 493 -17.01 20.27 -18.66
CA GLY A 493 -16.08 21.13 -19.36
C GLY A 493 -15.78 22.40 -18.56
N THR A 494 -14.60 22.53 -17.97
CA THR A 494 -14.23 23.74 -17.20
C THR A 494 -13.48 24.75 -18.04
N HIS A 495 -13.80 26.04 -17.86
CA HIS A 495 -13.11 27.17 -18.48
C HIS A 495 -13.13 28.40 -17.57
N MET A 496 -12.25 29.37 -17.83
CA MET A 496 -12.31 30.67 -17.15
C MET A 496 -13.63 31.36 -17.46
N ASP A 497 -14.31 31.85 -16.43
CA ASP A 497 -15.60 32.51 -16.55
C ASP A 497 -15.39 33.97 -16.97
N ASP A 498 -15.65 34.26 -18.25
CA ASP A 498 -15.52 35.58 -18.89
C ASP A 498 -16.79 36.43 -18.77
N ARG A 499 -17.84 35.89 -18.14
CA ARG A 499 -19.11 36.57 -17.93
C ARG A 499 -19.01 37.55 -16.75
N ASP A 500 -19.83 38.61 -16.80
CA ASP A 500 -19.95 39.58 -15.71
C ASP A 500 -20.44 38.89 -14.43
N GLN A 501 -19.54 38.79 -13.46
CA GLN A 501 -19.76 38.08 -12.20
C GLN A 501 -20.89 38.70 -11.36
N SER A 502 -21.26 39.97 -11.61
CA SER A 502 -22.37 40.65 -10.93
C SER A 502 -23.76 40.27 -11.45
N GLN A 503 -23.84 39.63 -12.62
CA GLN A 503 -25.09 39.31 -13.32
C GLN A 503 -25.36 37.80 -13.46
N VAL A 504 -24.41 36.94 -13.05
CA VAL A 504 -24.46 35.49 -13.31
C VAL A 504 -24.94 34.71 -12.10
N GLY A 505 -26.08 34.01 -12.28
CA GLY A 505 -26.59 33.03 -11.33
C GLY A 505 -25.70 31.77 -11.22
N PHE A 506 -25.86 31.01 -10.14
CA PHE A 506 -25.04 29.81 -9.86
C PHE A 506 -25.12 28.74 -10.96
N HIS A 507 -26.28 28.63 -11.61
CA HIS A 507 -26.56 27.74 -12.72
C HIS A 507 -27.32 28.51 -13.80
N THR A 508 -26.88 28.36 -15.05
CA THR A 508 -27.56 28.93 -16.21
C THR A 508 -27.73 27.83 -17.25
N PRO A 509 -28.93 27.63 -17.82
CA PRO A 509 -29.07 26.82 -19.02
C PRO A 509 -28.14 27.34 -20.11
N SER A 510 -27.50 26.42 -20.83
CA SER A 510 -26.67 26.75 -21.99
C SER A 510 -27.02 25.83 -23.15
N THR A 511 -26.34 26.00 -24.26
CA THR A 511 -26.64 25.26 -25.49
C THR A 511 -25.44 24.47 -25.96
N ARG A 512 -25.71 23.41 -26.74
CA ARG A 512 -24.65 22.72 -27.48
C ARG A 512 -23.89 23.71 -28.38
N THR A 513 -24.58 24.67 -29.00
CA THR A 513 -23.91 25.70 -29.83
C THR A 513 -22.86 26.49 -29.04
N SER A 514 -23.18 26.95 -27.83
CA SER A 514 -22.22 27.64 -26.97
C SER A 514 -21.07 26.73 -26.53
N LEU A 515 -21.36 25.45 -26.26
CA LEU A 515 -20.34 24.46 -25.93
C LEU A 515 -19.38 24.21 -27.10
N LEU A 516 -19.90 24.01 -28.32
CA LEU A 516 -19.09 23.86 -29.54
C LEU A 516 -18.22 25.09 -29.80
N GLU A 517 -18.77 26.30 -29.65
CA GLU A 517 -18.00 27.53 -29.84
C GLU A 517 -16.87 27.65 -28.81
N LYS A 518 -17.14 27.31 -27.53
CA LYS A 518 -16.14 27.40 -26.46
C LYS A 518 -15.00 26.38 -26.63
N TYR A 519 -15.25 25.26 -27.29
CA TYR A 519 -14.28 24.18 -27.52
C TYR A 519 -13.86 24.02 -29.00
N LYS A 520 -14.13 25.00 -29.87
CA LYS A 520 -14.01 24.87 -31.34
C LYS A 520 -12.64 24.47 -31.88
N ASP A 521 -11.58 24.75 -31.15
CA ASP A 521 -10.17 24.46 -31.47
C ASP A 521 -9.70 23.09 -30.95
N PHE A 522 -10.56 22.36 -30.24
CA PHE A 522 -10.31 20.97 -29.87
C PHE A 522 -10.39 20.08 -31.12
N ALA A 523 -9.55 19.04 -31.18
CA ALA A 523 -9.43 18.12 -32.30
C ALA A 523 -10.77 17.54 -32.78
N PRO A 524 -10.87 17.13 -34.07
CA PRO A 524 -12.14 16.71 -34.69
C PRO A 524 -12.93 15.66 -33.91
N GLN A 525 -12.26 14.65 -33.34
CA GLN A 525 -12.87 13.61 -32.50
C GLN A 525 -13.65 14.17 -31.29
N TYR A 526 -13.21 15.30 -30.72
CA TYR A 526 -13.91 15.97 -29.63
C TYR A 526 -15.12 16.76 -30.15
N GLN A 527 -15.01 17.38 -31.32
CA GLN A 527 -16.15 18.04 -31.97
C GLN A 527 -17.27 17.04 -32.28
N GLU A 528 -16.91 15.87 -32.80
CA GLU A 528 -17.87 14.79 -33.05
C GLU A 528 -18.58 14.34 -31.77
N PHE A 529 -17.85 14.22 -30.66
CA PHE A 529 -18.46 13.91 -29.36
C PHE A 529 -19.43 15.01 -28.90
N LEU A 530 -19.03 16.29 -28.99
CA LEU A 530 -19.86 17.42 -28.56
C LEU A 530 -21.16 17.52 -29.39
N LYS A 531 -21.13 17.16 -30.67
CA LYS A 531 -22.31 17.15 -31.56
C LYS A 531 -23.41 16.18 -31.11
N LEU A 532 -23.08 15.13 -30.36
CA LEU A 532 -24.04 14.14 -29.85
C LEU A 532 -24.97 14.68 -28.74
N THR A 533 -24.61 15.82 -28.15
CA THR A 533 -25.37 16.49 -27.10
C THR A 533 -26.62 17.12 -27.67
N ASP A 534 -27.76 17.03 -26.98
CA ASP A 534 -28.98 17.71 -27.43
C ASP A 534 -28.87 19.23 -27.20
N GLU A 535 -29.46 20.04 -28.09
CA GLU A 535 -29.18 21.48 -28.17
C GLU A 535 -29.38 22.22 -26.85
N ASN A 536 -30.41 21.87 -26.07
CA ASN A 536 -30.76 22.52 -24.81
C ASN A 536 -30.42 21.68 -23.56
N ALA A 537 -29.67 20.59 -23.72
CA ALA A 537 -29.34 19.65 -22.63
C ALA A 537 -27.96 19.92 -22.03
N VAL A 538 -27.57 21.19 -21.93
CA VAL A 538 -26.29 21.64 -21.37
C VAL A 538 -26.56 22.62 -20.24
N GLY A 539 -26.02 22.36 -19.06
CA GLY A 539 -25.99 23.37 -17.99
C GLY A 539 -24.61 24.01 -17.89
N LEU A 540 -24.57 25.24 -17.37
CA LEU A 540 -23.35 25.97 -17.06
C LEU A 540 -23.39 26.42 -15.60
N TRP A 541 -22.43 25.93 -14.82
CA TRP A 541 -22.32 26.20 -13.39
C TRP A 541 -21.13 27.10 -13.13
N GLN A 542 -21.33 28.14 -12.32
CA GLN A 542 -20.22 28.91 -11.79
C GLN A 542 -19.65 28.16 -10.57
N LEU A 543 -18.37 27.85 -10.60
CA LEU A 543 -17.69 27.23 -9.46
C LEU A 543 -17.48 28.29 -8.38
N ARG A 544 -18.00 28.04 -7.19
CA ARG A 544 -17.87 28.92 -6.03
C ARG A 544 -17.27 28.16 -4.86
N SER A 545 -16.50 28.84 -4.04
CA SER A 545 -15.94 28.33 -2.80
C SER A 545 -16.58 29.02 -1.61
N MET A 546 -16.81 28.25 -0.54
CA MET A 546 -17.26 28.79 0.74
C MET A 546 -16.10 28.80 1.74
N PRO A 547 -15.91 29.87 2.52
CA PRO A 547 -14.95 29.84 3.62
C PRO A 547 -15.42 28.86 4.70
N PRO A 548 -14.49 28.29 5.50
CA PRO A 548 -14.86 27.53 6.69
C PRO A 548 -15.79 28.34 7.59
N LEU A 549 -16.93 27.74 7.96
CA LEU A 549 -17.89 28.39 8.86
C LEU A 549 -17.33 28.40 10.30
N PRO A 550 -17.69 29.39 11.13
CA PRO A 550 -17.25 29.41 12.53
C PRO A 550 -17.89 28.29 13.37
N THR A 551 -19.14 27.97 13.07
CA THR A 551 -19.94 26.91 13.70
C THR A 551 -20.89 26.34 12.67
N TRP A 552 -21.31 25.09 12.84
CA TRP A 552 -22.37 24.42 12.10
C TRP A 552 -23.65 24.31 12.93
N ILE A 553 -23.62 24.67 14.21
CA ILE A 553 -24.70 24.39 15.16
C ILE A 553 -25.15 25.65 15.88
N ASN A 554 -26.43 25.67 16.25
CA ASN A 554 -27.02 26.68 17.13
C ASN A 554 -28.18 26.07 17.92
N GLY A 555 -27.97 25.82 19.22
CA GLY A 555 -28.96 25.15 20.07
C GLY A 555 -29.28 23.76 19.51
N ARG A 556 -30.53 23.56 19.10
CA ARG A 556 -31.03 22.31 18.48
C ARG A 556 -31.14 22.40 16.94
N ALA A 557 -30.42 23.32 16.32
CA ALA A 557 -30.29 23.41 14.87
C ALA A 557 -28.86 23.09 14.41
N CYS A 558 -28.70 22.43 13.26
CA CYS A 558 -27.41 22.18 12.64
C CYS A 558 -27.43 22.28 11.10
N LEU A 559 -26.28 22.60 10.51
CA LEU A 559 -26.02 22.57 9.07
C LEU A 559 -25.46 21.20 8.64
N LEU A 560 -25.82 20.75 7.44
CA LEU A 560 -25.37 19.49 6.85
C LEU A 560 -25.06 19.65 5.34
N GLY A 561 -24.02 18.96 4.86
CA GLY A 561 -23.65 18.97 3.45
C GLY A 561 -23.24 20.35 2.95
N ASP A 562 -23.61 20.69 1.71
CA ASP A 562 -23.27 21.98 1.09
C ASP A 562 -23.79 23.21 1.86
N ALA A 563 -24.77 23.06 2.75
CA ALA A 563 -25.18 24.16 3.64
C ALA A 563 -24.06 24.51 4.64
N ALA A 564 -23.29 23.51 5.09
CA ALA A 564 -22.20 23.63 6.06
C ALA A 564 -20.82 23.81 5.41
N HIS A 565 -20.53 23.06 4.34
CA HIS A 565 -19.17 22.92 3.80
C HIS A 565 -19.13 22.73 2.28
N ALA A 566 -19.89 23.54 1.53
CA ALA A 566 -19.84 23.46 0.06
C ALA A 566 -18.40 23.64 -0.45
N MET A 567 -17.99 22.73 -1.32
CA MET A 567 -16.63 22.61 -1.81
C MET A 567 -16.58 22.46 -3.33
N LEU A 568 -15.40 22.72 -3.91
CA LEU A 568 -15.20 22.50 -5.34
C LEU A 568 -15.23 21.00 -5.69
N PRO A 569 -15.71 20.62 -6.88
CA PRO A 569 -15.82 19.21 -7.28
C PRO A 569 -14.46 18.57 -7.62
N THR A 570 -13.33 19.24 -7.35
CA THR A 570 -11.98 18.85 -7.79
C THR A 570 -11.47 17.57 -7.16
N LEU A 571 -11.94 17.21 -5.96
CA LEU A 571 -11.62 15.95 -5.25
C LEU A 571 -12.76 14.93 -5.29
N GLY A 572 -13.94 15.29 -5.80
CA GLY A 572 -15.10 14.38 -5.82
C GLY A 572 -15.67 14.00 -4.46
N GLN A 573 -15.45 14.79 -3.40
CA GLN A 573 -15.80 14.44 -2.01
C GLN A 573 -17.08 15.10 -1.46
N GLY A 574 -17.70 16.06 -2.16
CA GLY A 574 -18.84 16.82 -1.61
C GLY A 574 -20.00 15.94 -1.12
N ALA A 575 -20.48 15.03 -1.98
CA ALA A 575 -21.55 14.08 -1.60
C ALA A 575 -21.09 13.10 -0.51
N ALA A 576 -19.84 12.65 -0.56
CA ALA A 576 -19.28 11.74 0.43
C ALA A 576 -19.25 12.36 1.83
N MET A 577 -18.89 13.65 1.95
CA MET A 577 -18.93 14.38 3.21
C MET A 577 -20.36 14.53 3.73
N ALA A 578 -21.33 14.82 2.86
CA ALA A 578 -22.73 14.89 3.26
C ALA A 578 -23.29 13.54 3.75
N PHE A 579 -22.83 12.41 3.20
CA PHE A 579 -23.18 11.08 3.70
C PHE A 579 -22.55 10.78 5.06
N GLU A 580 -21.28 11.15 5.25
CA GLU A 580 -20.60 11.05 6.54
C GLU A 580 -21.32 11.89 7.61
N ASP A 581 -21.79 13.08 7.26
CA ASP A 581 -22.58 13.93 8.17
C ASP A 581 -23.89 13.25 8.59
N ALA A 582 -24.65 12.76 7.61
CA ALA A 582 -25.92 12.09 7.84
C ALA A 582 -25.76 10.84 8.71
N ALA A 583 -24.75 10.01 8.42
CA ALA A 583 -24.44 8.83 9.21
C ALA A 583 -24.04 9.21 10.65
N THR A 584 -23.22 10.25 10.82
CA THR A 584 -22.78 10.72 12.14
C THR A 584 -23.95 11.24 12.96
N LEU A 585 -24.84 12.04 12.36
CA LEU A 585 -26.05 12.52 13.02
C LEU A 585 -26.97 11.36 13.43
N GLY A 586 -27.17 10.37 12.55
CA GLY A 586 -27.99 9.19 12.88
C GLY A 586 -27.41 8.34 14.01
N VAL A 587 -26.08 8.29 14.15
CA VAL A 587 -25.41 7.61 15.27
C VAL A 587 -25.51 8.43 16.55
N LEU A 588 -25.31 9.75 16.47
CA LEU A 588 -25.28 10.62 17.65
C LEU A 588 -26.68 10.95 18.18
N ILE A 589 -27.73 10.86 17.37
CA ILE A 589 -29.11 11.22 17.74
C ILE A 589 -30.05 10.04 17.41
N PRO A 590 -30.02 8.95 18.21
CA PRO A 590 -30.98 7.86 18.12
C PRO A 590 -32.39 8.26 18.57
N PHE A 591 -33.39 7.39 18.35
CA PHE A 591 -34.83 7.72 18.50
C PHE A 591 -35.23 8.10 19.93
N ASP A 592 -34.52 7.56 20.90
CA ASP A 592 -34.74 7.67 22.33
C ASP A 592 -33.93 8.81 22.95
N THR A 593 -33.24 9.62 22.12
CA THR A 593 -32.48 10.78 22.59
C THR A 593 -33.39 11.73 23.36
N PRO A 594 -33.10 12.04 24.63
CA PRO A 594 -33.82 13.08 25.35
C PRO A 594 -33.64 14.43 24.65
N ARG A 595 -34.72 15.22 24.54
CA ARG A 595 -34.70 16.52 23.84
C ARG A 595 -33.59 17.45 24.36
N GLU A 596 -33.35 17.42 25.67
CA GLU A 596 -32.33 18.20 26.37
C GLU A 596 -30.89 17.83 25.96
N GLU A 597 -30.66 16.61 25.47
CA GLU A 597 -29.33 16.16 25.05
C GLU A 597 -28.98 16.55 23.61
N ILE A 598 -29.97 16.92 22.79
CA ILE A 598 -29.79 17.20 21.36
C ILE A 598 -28.70 18.24 21.12
N ALA A 599 -28.75 19.36 21.86
CA ALA A 599 -27.76 20.43 21.72
C ALA A 599 -26.34 19.97 22.07
N ASN A 600 -26.19 19.08 23.06
CA ASN A 600 -24.88 18.52 23.42
C ASN A 600 -24.37 17.52 22.38
N ARG A 601 -25.27 16.68 21.84
CA ARG A 601 -24.95 15.71 20.78
C ARG A 601 -24.56 16.41 19.47
N LEU A 602 -25.16 17.57 19.17
CA LEU A 602 -24.77 18.40 18.04
C LEU A 602 -23.36 19.00 18.20
N LYS A 603 -22.90 19.31 19.41
CA LYS A 603 -21.48 19.65 19.65
C LYS A 603 -20.56 18.49 19.30
N GLY A 604 -20.96 17.26 19.64
CA GLY A 604 -20.28 16.04 19.21
C GLY A 604 -20.19 15.93 17.69
N TYR A 605 -21.31 16.15 16.99
CA TYR A 605 -21.37 16.15 15.53
C TYR A 605 -20.39 17.15 14.92
N GLU A 606 -20.42 18.41 15.36
CA GLU A 606 -19.50 19.43 14.90
C GLU A 606 -18.04 19.04 15.16
N SER A 607 -17.71 18.59 16.37
CA SER A 607 -16.34 18.22 16.75
C SER A 607 -15.75 17.09 15.91
N LEU A 608 -16.58 16.15 15.45
CA LEU A 608 -16.15 15.01 14.64
C LEU A 608 -16.06 15.31 13.15
N ARG A 609 -16.86 16.26 12.66
CA ARG A 609 -17.09 16.46 11.22
C ARG A 609 -16.43 17.72 10.68
N LYS A 610 -16.42 18.80 11.45
CA LYS A 610 -16.04 20.13 10.96
C LYS A 610 -14.60 20.20 10.48
N GLU A 611 -13.63 19.79 11.30
CA GLU A 611 -12.22 19.79 10.93
C GLU A 611 -11.95 18.99 9.65
N ARG A 612 -12.58 17.80 9.55
CA ARG A 612 -12.44 16.92 8.40
C ARG A 612 -13.03 17.54 7.12
N ALA A 613 -14.23 18.13 7.19
CA ALA A 613 -14.84 18.75 6.01
C ALA A 613 -14.13 20.05 5.60
N ASP A 614 -13.67 20.84 6.57
CA ASP A 614 -12.89 22.06 6.31
C ASP A 614 -11.56 21.73 5.63
N PHE A 615 -10.87 20.67 6.08
CA PHE A 615 -9.67 20.16 5.41
C PHE A 615 -9.95 19.79 3.95
N VAL A 616 -10.98 18.98 3.69
CA VAL A 616 -11.32 18.55 2.33
C VAL A 616 -11.75 19.73 1.44
N SER A 617 -12.48 20.71 1.99
CA SER A 617 -12.88 21.92 1.28
C SER A 617 -11.67 22.77 0.88
N LYS A 618 -10.74 22.96 1.81
CA LYS A 618 -9.48 23.68 1.57
C LYS A 618 -8.65 23.00 0.48
N GLU A 619 -8.43 21.69 0.58
CA GLU A 619 -7.67 20.93 -0.43
C GLU A 619 -8.36 20.95 -1.80
N SER A 620 -9.69 20.99 -1.84
CA SER A 620 -10.45 21.12 -3.08
C SER A 620 -10.20 22.48 -3.76
N LEU A 621 -10.08 23.55 -2.97
CA LEU A 621 -9.72 24.88 -3.45
C LEU A 621 -8.25 24.95 -3.90
N GLU A 622 -7.32 24.40 -3.13
CA GLU A 622 -5.90 24.40 -3.49
C GLU A 622 -5.64 23.63 -4.80
N ASN A 623 -6.31 22.49 -5.00
CA ASN A 623 -6.23 21.74 -6.26
C ASN A 623 -6.75 22.55 -7.46
N GLN A 624 -7.73 23.44 -7.25
CA GLN A 624 -8.18 24.38 -8.27
C GLN A 624 -7.13 25.48 -8.55
N VAL A 625 -6.56 26.08 -7.51
CA VAL A 625 -5.54 27.14 -7.63
C VAL A 625 -4.25 26.61 -8.27
N VAL A 626 -3.82 25.39 -7.95
CA VAL A 626 -2.68 24.72 -8.61
C VAL A 626 -2.97 24.49 -10.09
N LYS A 627 -4.21 24.11 -10.43
CA LYS A 627 -4.64 24.01 -11.83
C LYS A 627 -4.64 25.37 -12.52
N GLU A 628 -4.93 26.47 -11.82
CA GLU A 628 -4.93 27.85 -12.33
C GLU A 628 -3.55 28.47 -12.49
N LYS A 629 -2.64 28.28 -11.53
CA LYS A 629 -1.25 28.78 -11.62
C LYS A 629 -0.48 28.14 -12.78
N ARG A 630 -0.87 26.93 -13.21
CA ARG A 630 -0.37 26.31 -14.45
C ARG A 630 -0.82 27.03 -15.74
N ARG A 631 -1.70 28.04 -15.69
CA ARG A 631 -2.45 28.61 -16.84
C ARG A 631 -2.03 30.03 -17.30
N SER A 632 -1.15 30.75 -16.60
CA SER A 632 -0.77 32.11 -17.01
C SER A 632 0.35 32.10 -18.07
N PRO A 633 0.19 32.71 -19.27
CA PRO A 633 1.15 32.62 -20.38
C PRO A 633 2.55 33.19 -20.08
N GLY A 634 2.70 34.00 -19.02
CA GLY A 634 3.97 34.57 -18.58
C GLY A 634 4.64 33.86 -17.39
N ASN A 635 3.91 33.04 -16.63
CA ASN A 635 4.39 32.50 -15.35
C ASN A 635 4.62 30.99 -15.34
N ALA A 636 4.51 30.32 -16.49
CA ALA A 636 4.84 28.90 -16.62
C ALA A 636 6.29 28.56 -16.20
N LYS A 637 7.18 29.57 -16.14
CA LYS A 637 8.57 29.45 -15.66
C LYS A 637 8.74 29.63 -14.15
N GLU A 638 7.76 30.15 -13.40
CA GLU A 638 7.88 30.43 -11.95
C GLU A 638 7.07 29.50 -11.04
N VAL A 639 6.25 28.60 -11.59
CA VAL A 639 5.29 27.82 -10.78
C VAL A 639 5.80 26.43 -10.37
N PHE A 640 6.83 25.90 -11.01
CA PHE A 640 7.49 24.66 -10.55
C PHE A 640 8.23 24.80 -9.20
N PRO A 641 8.80 25.97 -8.83
CA PRO A 641 9.41 26.17 -7.50
C PRO A 641 8.43 26.49 -6.35
N ALA A 642 7.23 27.02 -6.62
CA ALA A 642 6.36 27.58 -5.57
C ALA A 642 5.71 26.53 -4.63
N MET A 643 5.65 25.26 -5.05
CA MET A 643 5.23 24.15 -4.18
C MET A 643 6.25 23.82 -3.08
N LYS A 644 7.47 24.39 -3.13
CA LYS A 644 8.45 24.31 -2.04
C LYS A 644 8.38 25.49 -1.06
N PHE A 645 7.60 26.55 -1.33
CA PHE A 645 7.64 27.79 -0.52
C PHE A 645 6.55 27.91 0.55
N ALA A 646 5.42 27.20 0.45
CA ALA A 646 4.38 27.23 1.50
C ALA A 646 4.80 26.49 2.79
N ALA A 647 5.80 25.62 2.71
CA ALA A 647 6.45 25.02 3.88
C ALA A 647 7.49 25.94 4.55
N LEU A 648 7.84 27.09 3.95
CA LEU A 648 8.91 27.96 4.44
C LEU A 648 8.43 29.19 5.22
N ALA A 649 7.14 29.54 5.19
CA ALA A 649 6.63 30.77 5.82
C ALA A 649 6.23 30.61 7.30
N THR A 650 6.02 29.38 7.80
CA THR A 650 5.61 29.16 9.19
C THR A 650 6.79 29.00 10.16
N PHE A 651 8.04 29.11 9.71
CA PHE A 651 9.22 29.07 10.58
C PHE A 651 10.14 30.30 10.45
N ALA A 652 9.59 31.44 10.04
CA ALA A 652 10.24 32.75 10.13
C ALA A 652 9.99 33.48 11.47
N ALA A 653 9.50 32.78 12.51
CA ALA A 653 9.27 33.34 13.84
C ALA A 653 9.92 32.53 14.97
N ALA A 654 11.11 31.98 14.71
CA ALA A 654 12.05 31.60 15.77
C ALA A 654 13.46 32.01 15.35
N LEU A 655 13.69 33.32 15.35
CA LEU A 655 15.01 33.93 15.38
C LEU A 655 15.84 33.33 16.53
N ILE A 656 17.05 32.83 16.23
CA ILE A 656 18.35 33.27 16.81
C ILE A 656 19.48 32.39 16.20
N VAL A 657 20.31 33.07 15.42
CA VAL A 657 21.65 32.73 14.85
C VAL A 657 22.63 32.46 16.03
N PRO A 658 23.72 31.63 15.98
CA PRO A 658 24.85 31.93 15.08
C PRO A 658 25.95 30.90 14.68
N CYS A 659 26.61 31.29 13.58
CA CYS A 659 28.06 31.25 13.28
C CYS A 659 28.71 30.02 12.61
N ALA A 660 28.78 30.04 11.27
CA ALA A 660 29.98 29.67 10.47
C ALA A 660 29.89 30.03 8.97
N VAL A 661 28.72 30.41 8.42
CA VAL A 661 28.55 30.70 6.97
C VAL A 661 28.62 32.21 6.67
N ALA A 662 29.42 32.95 7.43
CA ALA A 662 29.43 34.42 7.42
C ALA A 662 30.24 35.07 6.27
N GLN A 663 30.52 34.38 5.15
CA GLN A 663 31.38 34.96 4.10
C GLN A 663 30.88 34.88 2.65
N LEU A 664 29.72 34.29 2.35
CA LEU A 664 29.24 34.28 0.96
C LEU A 664 28.06 35.24 0.77
N ASN A 665 28.25 36.18 -0.16
CA ASN A 665 27.24 37.17 -0.53
C ASN A 665 26.09 36.46 -1.30
N PRO A 666 24.85 36.43 -0.77
CA PRO A 666 23.73 35.72 -1.38
C PRO A 666 23.42 36.15 -2.82
N THR A 667 23.72 37.41 -3.14
CA THR A 667 23.47 37.98 -4.47
C THR A 667 24.37 37.36 -5.53
N GLN A 668 25.63 37.03 -5.20
CA GLN A 668 26.55 36.42 -6.15
C GLN A 668 26.16 34.98 -6.51
N ILE A 669 25.60 34.24 -5.55
CA ILE A 669 25.08 32.89 -5.77
C ILE A 669 23.80 32.96 -6.61
N ALA A 670 22.92 33.93 -6.33
CA ALA A 670 21.70 34.14 -7.10
C ALA A 670 21.99 34.54 -8.57
N ASP A 671 22.99 35.40 -8.79
CA ASP A 671 23.41 35.82 -10.13
C ASP A 671 24.01 34.66 -10.93
N ALA A 672 24.86 33.82 -10.30
CA ALA A 672 25.44 32.64 -10.95
C ALA A 672 24.36 31.61 -11.35
N ILE A 673 23.34 31.40 -10.50
CA ILE A 673 22.20 30.53 -10.82
C ILE A 673 21.38 31.10 -11.97
N ALA A 674 21.15 32.42 -11.98
CA ALA A 674 20.44 33.10 -13.05
C ALA A 674 21.17 32.99 -14.39
N ASP A 675 22.50 33.11 -14.39
CA ASP A 675 23.34 32.97 -15.58
C ASP A 675 23.32 31.53 -16.14
N ILE A 676 23.44 30.52 -15.29
CA ILE A 676 23.34 29.10 -15.70
C ILE A 676 21.95 28.78 -16.25
N ALA A 677 20.88 29.27 -15.60
CA ALA A 677 19.51 29.09 -16.07
C ALA A 677 19.27 29.78 -17.42
N LYS A 678 19.86 30.96 -17.64
CA LYS A 678 19.77 31.70 -18.90
C LYS A 678 20.53 31.01 -20.03
N LEU A 679 21.72 30.47 -19.75
CA LEU A 679 22.54 29.73 -20.72
C LEU A 679 21.88 28.40 -21.13
N SER A 680 21.28 27.68 -20.17
CA SER A 680 20.45 26.48 -20.41
C SER A 680 19.23 26.80 -21.28
N GLN A 681 18.56 27.91 -20.99
CA GLN A 681 17.41 28.37 -21.77
C GLN A 681 17.78 28.76 -23.20
N ASN A 682 18.92 29.41 -23.41
CA ASN A 682 19.44 29.73 -24.74
C ASN A 682 19.80 28.47 -25.54
N THR A 683 20.36 27.46 -24.87
CA THR A 683 20.69 26.17 -25.48
C THR A 683 19.43 25.41 -25.91
N ASN A 684 18.40 25.38 -25.05
CA ASN A 684 17.09 24.80 -25.39
C ASN A 684 16.37 25.58 -26.51
N ASN A 685 16.50 26.90 -26.55
CA ASN A 685 15.93 27.71 -27.63
C ASN A 685 16.63 27.44 -28.97
N ALA A 686 17.95 27.29 -28.99
CA ALA A 686 18.71 26.92 -30.18
C ALA A 686 18.30 25.53 -30.72
N LEU A 687 17.97 24.59 -29.82
CA LEU A 687 17.46 23.25 -30.16
C LEU A 687 16.02 23.26 -30.68
N SER A 688 15.17 24.17 -30.18
CA SER A 688 13.74 24.23 -30.51
C SER A 688 13.43 24.72 -31.93
N GLY A 689 14.42 25.24 -32.67
CA GLY A 689 14.27 25.77 -34.04
C GLY A 689 14.34 24.74 -35.17
N LEU A 690 14.43 23.45 -34.88
CA LEU A 690 14.74 22.40 -35.86
C LEU A 690 13.47 21.77 -36.46
N SER A 691 13.30 21.95 -37.78
CA SER A 691 12.27 21.29 -38.59
C SER A 691 12.91 20.21 -39.49
N THR A 692 12.22 19.09 -39.65
CA THR A 692 12.70 17.79 -40.18
C THR A 692 13.02 17.75 -41.68
N LYS A 693 13.61 18.78 -42.31
CA LYS A 693 13.79 18.81 -43.78
C LYS A 693 15.15 19.15 -44.40
N THR A 694 16.24 19.32 -43.66
CA THR A 694 17.57 19.45 -44.32
C THR A 694 18.71 19.03 -43.39
N LEU A 695 19.13 17.77 -43.49
CA LEU A 695 20.24 17.21 -42.70
C LEU A 695 21.51 17.08 -43.56
N GLY A 696 22.61 17.63 -43.03
CA GLY A 696 23.94 17.59 -43.59
C GLY A 696 24.82 18.70 -42.94
N PRO A 697 25.02 19.87 -43.57
CA PRO A 697 25.91 20.91 -43.05
C PRO A 697 25.47 21.56 -41.73
N GLN A 698 24.16 21.57 -41.44
CA GLN A 698 23.65 22.14 -40.18
C GLN A 698 23.96 21.26 -38.98
N VAL A 699 24.12 19.95 -39.14
CA VAL A 699 24.39 19.03 -38.01
C VAL A 699 25.77 19.29 -37.41
N VAL A 700 26.78 19.56 -38.24
CA VAL A 700 28.13 19.94 -37.79
C VAL A 700 28.12 21.31 -37.08
N LYS A 701 27.37 22.27 -37.63
CA LYS A 701 27.22 23.62 -37.04
C LYS A 701 26.49 23.59 -35.70
N ILE A 702 25.51 22.70 -35.56
CA ILE A 702 24.75 22.46 -34.33
C ILE A 702 25.60 21.72 -33.32
N GLY A 703 26.42 20.74 -33.76
CA GLY A 703 27.38 20.03 -32.91
C GLY A 703 28.41 20.97 -32.28
N HIS A 704 29.02 21.86 -33.07
CA HIS A 704 29.95 22.87 -32.55
C HIS A 704 29.27 23.85 -31.59
N ALA A 705 28.06 24.34 -31.92
CA ALA A 705 27.31 25.22 -31.01
C ALA A 705 26.94 24.53 -29.69
N LEU A 706 26.66 23.23 -29.70
CA LEU A 706 26.41 22.44 -28.48
C LEU A 706 27.67 22.31 -27.64
N VAL A 707 28.81 22.00 -28.26
CA VAL A 707 30.11 21.87 -27.59
C VAL A 707 30.54 23.20 -26.97
N ASP A 708 30.35 24.32 -27.67
CA ASP A 708 30.72 25.65 -27.18
C ASP A 708 29.83 26.09 -26.00
N ASN A 709 28.52 25.84 -26.08
CA ASN A 709 27.60 26.10 -24.97
C ASN A 709 27.92 25.21 -23.76
N PHE A 710 28.33 23.95 -23.99
CA PHE A 710 28.76 23.05 -22.92
C PHE A 710 30.02 23.54 -22.21
N LYS A 711 31.03 23.96 -22.99
CA LYS A 711 32.27 24.54 -22.45
C LYS A 711 31.98 25.76 -21.57
N GLU A 712 31.03 26.61 -21.97
CA GLU A 712 30.69 27.81 -21.20
C GLU A 712 29.84 27.50 -19.95
N ILE A 713 28.96 26.47 -19.99
CA ILE A 713 28.26 25.96 -18.80
C ILE A 713 29.28 25.42 -17.79
N VAL A 714 30.25 24.63 -18.24
CA VAL A 714 31.30 24.05 -17.39
C VAL A 714 32.14 25.17 -16.76
N LYS A 715 32.64 26.11 -17.57
CA LYS A 715 33.43 27.25 -17.11
C LYS A 715 32.69 28.14 -16.11
N THR A 716 31.40 28.39 -16.33
CA THR A 716 30.56 29.20 -15.42
C THR A 716 30.31 28.46 -14.10
N THR A 717 30.08 27.16 -14.17
CA THR A 717 29.91 26.29 -13.00
C THR A 717 31.19 26.21 -12.18
N THR A 718 32.34 26.01 -12.83
CA THR A 718 33.66 26.01 -12.17
C THR A 718 33.97 27.36 -11.53
N LYS A 719 33.59 28.48 -12.16
CA LYS A 719 33.77 29.83 -11.59
C LYS A 719 32.87 30.08 -10.37
N ALA A 720 31.63 29.56 -10.39
CA ALA A 720 30.70 29.63 -9.26
C ALA A 720 31.19 28.77 -8.08
N VAL A 721 31.75 27.59 -8.35
CA VAL A 721 32.36 26.71 -7.33
C VAL A 721 33.65 27.31 -6.78
N SER A 722 34.51 27.88 -7.62
CA SER A 722 35.76 28.54 -7.19
C SER A 722 35.50 29.81 -6.35
N ALA A 723 34.40 30.52 -6.60
CA ALA A 723 33.99 31.68 -5.80
C ALA A 723 33.54 31.31 -4.37
N ILE A 724 33.23 30.02 -4.12
CA ILE A 724 32.83 29.49 -2.81
C ILE A 724 34.05 29.17 -1.92
N GLU A 725 35.25 28.95 -2.49
CA GLU A 725 36.37 28.32 -1.75
C GLU A 725 37.54 29.21 -1.30
N ALA A 726 37.68 30.46 -1.75
CA ALA A 726 38.77 31.39 -1.34
C ALA A 726 40.21 30.80 -1.22
N THR A 727 40.55 29.72 -1.94
CA THR A 727 41.89 29.10 -2.05
C THR A 727 42.03 28.44 -3.45
N PRO A 728 43.25 28.21 -3.96
CA PRO A 728 43.58 28.16 -5.40
C PRO A 728 43.01 26.93 -6.12
N PRO A 729 42.91 26.99 -7.47
CA PRO A 729 42.13 26.06 -8.29
C PRO A 729 42.58 24.61 -8.08
N PHE A 730 41.74 23.84 -7.41
CA PHE A 730 41.84 22.40 -7.39
C PHE A 730 41.26 21.89 -8.71
N LEU A 731 42.12 21.39 -9.61
CA LEU A 731 41.86 20.27 -10.53
C LEU A 731 43.05 20.15 -11.47
N GLY A 732 44.00 19.29 -11.10
CA GLY A 732 44.89 18.61 -12.04
C GLY A 732 44.15 17.46 -12.73
N PHE A 733 43.08 17.76 -13.45
CA PHE A 733 42.49 16.86 -14.44
C PHE A 733 42.77 17.45 -15.81
N ASP A 734 43.65 16.81 -16.57
CA ASP A 734 43.79 17.08 -18.00
C ASP A 734 42.50 16.65 -18.69
N PHE A 735 41.65 17.64 -19.00
CA PHE A 735 40.56 17.41 -19.94
C PHE A 735 41.20 17.20 -21.31
N ALA A 736 40.88 16.09 -21.97
CA ALA A 736 41.21 15.88 -23.38
C ALA A 736 40.42 16.87 -24.24
N VAL A 737 40.84 18.13 -24.23
CA VAL A 737 40.40 19.19 -25.15
C VAL A 737 41.61 19.65 -25.97
N ASP A 738 42.50 18.73 -26.30
CA ASP A 738 43.38 18.97 -27.44
C ASP A 738 42.64 18.54 -28.70
N ALA A 739 42.52 19.52 -29.59
CA ALA A 739 41.71 19.52 -30.79
C ALA A 739 41.94 18.28 -31.64
N VAL A 740 40.88 17.51 -31.88
CA VAL A 740 40.76 16.79 -33.15
C VAL A 740 40.29 17.82 -34.15
N ASP A 741 41.10 18.09 -35.17
CA ASP A 741 40.78 19.02 -36.25
C ASP A 741 39.37 18.73 -36.78
N SER A 742 38.51 19.74 -36.69
CA SER A 742 37.05 19.66 -36.83
C SER A 742 36.56 19.31 -38.23
N ASP A 743 37.47 19.08 -39.18
CA ASP A 743 37.16 18.87 -40.58
C ASP A 743 37.12 17.39 -41.00
N GLU A 744 37.59 16.46 -40.16
CA GLU A 744 37.60 15.01 -40.47
C GLU A 744 36.75 14.13 -39.53
N ALA A 745 36.24 14.67 -38.41
CA ALA A 745 35.41 13.90 -37.47
C ALA A 745 33.95 13.79 -37.95
N SER A 746 33.41 12.57 -37.95
CA SER A 746 32.02 12.32 -38.34
C SER A 746 31.02 12.94 -37.34
N PRO A 747 29.79 13.30 -37.77
CA PRO A 747 28.77 13.85 -36.87
C PRO A 747 28.47 12.97 -35.65
N GLY A 748 28.62 11.65 -35.78
CA GLY A 748 28.48 10.71 -34.67
C GLY A 748 29.62 10.81 -33.66
N GLU A 749 30.86 10.96 -34.12
CA GLU A 749 32.04 11.10 -33.24
C GLU A 749 32.01 12.41 -32.44
N ILE A 750 31.57 13.51 -33.07
CA ILE A 750 31.40 14.81 -32.39
C ILE A 750 30.34 14.72 -31.28
N ILE A 751 29.24 14.01 -31.52
CA ILE A 751 28.17 13.80 -30.54
C ILE A 751 28.66 12.90 -29.39
N VAL A 752 29.40 11.83 -29.69
CA VAL A 752 29.97 10.93 -28.67
C VAL A 752 31.01 11.63 -27.80
N MET A 753 31.86 12.48 -28.37
CA MET A 753 32.81 13.30 -27.61
C MET A 753 32.11 14.30 -26.69
N ALA A 754 31.07 14.99 -27.18
CA ALA A 754 30.28 15.90 -26.36
C ALA A 754 29.60 15.16 -25.19
N PHE A 755 29.09 13.96 -25.44
CA PHE A 755 28.46 13.12 -24.42
C PHE A 755 29.46 12.57 -23.40
N SER A 756 30.67 12.21 -23.84
CA SER A 756 31.73 11.71 -22.97
C SER A 756 32.24 12.79 -22.01
N ASN A 757 32.45 14.01 -22.51
CA ASN A 757 32.84 15.16 -21.69
C ASN A 757 31.73 15.56 -20.71
N PHE A 758 30.46 15.44 -21.12
CA PHE A 758 29.30 15.65 -20.26
C PHE A 758 29.25 14.67 -19.08
N VAL A 759 29.43 13.37 -19.35
CA VAL A 759 29.45 12.34 -18.31
C VAL A 759 30.60 12.58 -17.33
N ALA A 760 31.79 12.95 -17.83
CA ALA A 760 32.94 13.27 -16.98
C ALA A 760 32.70 14.47 -16.05
N VAL A 761 32.10 15.56 -16.56
CA VAL A 761 31.76 16.75 -15.77
C VAL A 761 30.68 16.44 -14.74
N HIS A 762 29.63 15.70 -15.12
CA HIS A 762 28.55 15.32 -14.22
C HIS A 762 29.08 14.39 -13.11
N GLN A 763 29.97 13.47 -13.44
CA GLN A 763 30.64 12.60 -12.48
C GLN A 763 31.49 13.38 -11.48
N ALA A 764 32.30 14.35 -11.95
CA ALA A 764 33.08 15.21 -11.06
C ALA A 764 32.19 16.04 -10.11
N LEU A 765 31.03 16.50 -10.60
CA LEU A 765 30.05 17.24 -9.80
C LEU A 765 29.39 16.36 -8.73
N LEU A 766 29.07 15.11 -9.06
CA LEU A 766 28.54 14.12 -8.13
C LEU A 766 29.58 13.68 -7.09
N GLU A 767 30.84 13.48 -7.48
CA GLU A 767 31.93 13.11 -6.57
C GLU A 767 32.26 14.24 -5.58
N THR A 768 32.16 15.50 -6.02
CA THR A 768 32.35 16.68 -5.14
C THR A 768 31.20 16.84 -4.12
N VAL A 769 30.00 16.37 -4.44
CA VAL A 769 28.78 16.55 -3.64
C VAL A 769 28.45 15.36 -2.75
N ILE A 770 28.72 14.15 -3.24
CA ILE A 770 28.28 12.88 -2.65
C ILE A 770 29.48 12.02 -2.23
N GLY A 771 30.69 12.31 -2.71
CA GLY A 771 31.88 11.51 -2.41
C GLY A 771 32.30 11.58 -0.95
N GLU A 772 32.32 10.42 -0.28
CA GLU A 772 32.65 10.24 1.14
C GLU A 772 34.09 10.63 1.52
N SER A 773 34.95 10.91 0.53
CA SER A 773 36.39 11.13 0.72
C SER A 773 36.87 12.54 0.38
N THR A 774 35.98 13.53 0.25
CA THR A 774 36.38 14.94 0.09
C THR A 774 36.22 15.73 1.41
N PRO A 775 36.96 16.85 1.61
CA PRO A 775 36.89 17.65 2.85
C PRO A 775 35.48 18.16 3.21
N PHE A 776 34.54 18.08 2.27
CA PHE A 776 33.16 18.55 2.40
C PHE A 776 32.15 17.50 2.87
N ALA A 777 32.53 16.21 2.93
CA ALA A 777 31.66 15.14 3.43
C ALA A 777 31.21 15.35 4.89
N GLN A 778 31.92 16.20 5.65
CA GLN A 778 31.64 16.49 7.06
C GLN A 778 30.71 17.71 7.27
N PHE A 779 30.41 18.49 6.23
CA PHE A 779 29.48 19.62 6.34
C PHE A 779 28.09 19.21 5.82
N ARG A 780 27.06 19.25 6.67
CA ARG A 780 25.67 19.13 6.23
C ARG A 780 25.34 20.29 5.29
N LEU A 781 25.34 20.03 3.98
CA LEU A 781 24.96 21.01 2.96
C LEU A 781 23.55 21.52 3.28
N THR A 782 23.43 22.84 3.41
CA THR A 782 22.14 23.49 3.69
C THR A 782 21.17 23.27 2.52
N ALA A 783 19.86 23.26 2.82
CA ALA A 783 18.79 23.04 1.84
C ALA A 783 18.91 23.80 0.50
N PRO A 784 19.47 25.03 0.43
CA PRO A 784 19.68 25.75 -0.83
C PRO A 784 20.68 25.08 -1.79
N ILE A 785 21.82 24.57 -1.28
CA ILE A 785 22.87 23.97 -2.13
C ILE A 785 22.35 22.65 -2.73
N ALA A 786 21.65 21.85 -1.93
CA ALA A 786 20.98 20.63 -2.40
C ALA A 786 19.83 20.93 -3.40
N ALA A 787 19.24 22.13 -3.38
CA ALA A 787 18.23 22.54 -4.36
C ALA A 787 18.83 22.98 -5.70
N ILE A 788 20.02 23.60 -5.69
CA ILE A 788 20.79 23.96 -6.89
C ILE A 788 21.22 22.70 -7.63
N LEU A 789 21.73 21.71 -6.90
CA LEU A 789 22.24 20.45 -7.46
C LEU A 789 21.14 19.60 -8.11
N ARG A 790 19.95 19.54 -7.49
CA ARG A 790 18.76 18.89 -8.08
C ARG A 790 18.21 19.63 -9.30
N SER A 791 18.43 20.95 -9.37
CA SER A 791 18.03 21.75 -10.54
C SER A 791 18.98 21.50 -11.72
N LEU A 792 20.28 21.31 -11.45
CA LEU A 792 21.28 20.90 -12.45
C LEU A 792 20.95 19.51 -13.02
N GLU A 793 20.60 18.54 -12.17
CA GLU A 793 20.19 17.18 -12.58
C GLU A 793 18.97 17.18 -13.53
N GLY A 794 17.96 18.03 -13.26
CA GLY A 794 16.80 18.18 -14.15
C GLY A 794 17.11 18.84 -15.50
N ILE A 795 18.12 19.73 -15.55
CA ILE A 795 18.60 20.36 -16.79
C ILE A 795 19.35 19.33 -17.65
N VAL A 796 20.18 18.51 -17.01
CA VAL A 796 20.95 17.38 -17.57
C VAL A 796 20.02 16.37 -18.24
N ASP A 797 18.92 15.98 -17.56
CA ASP A 797 17.92 15.06 -18.11
C ASP A 797 17.21 15.63 -19.34
N SER A 798 16.84 16.91 -19.31
CA SER A 798 16.11 17.55 -20.41
C SER A 798 16.96 17.66 -21.69
N LEU A 799 18.27 17.87 -21.53
CA LEU A 799 19.20 17.99 -22.65
C LEU A 799 19.49 16.62 -23.29
N ALA A 800 19.55 15.56 -22.48
CA ALA A 800 19.65 14.18 -22.95
C ALA A 800 18.42 13.79 -23.80
N TYR A 801 17.21 14.16 -23.37
CA TYR A 801 15.98 13.93 -24.14
C TYR A 801 15.94 14.69 -25.48
N GLY A 802 16.46 15.93 -25.52
CA GLY A 802 16.58 16.71 -26.75
C GLY A 802 17.49 16.04 -27.78
N LEU A 803 18.61 15.48 -27.34
CA LEU A 803 19.56 14.77 -28.21
C LEU A 803 19.00 13.45 -28.77
N ILE A 804 18.24 12.68 -27.98
CA ILE A 804 17.54 11.46 -28.45
C ILE A 804 16.56 11.79 -29.59
N SER A 805 15.89 12.94 -29.49
CA SER A 805 14.86 13.32 -30.47
C SER A 805 15.40 13.71 -31.85
N LEU A 806 16.72 13.93 -31.97
CA LEU A 806 17.40 14.24 -33.23
C LEU A 806 17.81 12.98 -34.02
N ILE A 807 17.62 11.79 -33.46
CA ILE A 807 17.89 10.49 -34.11
C ILE A 807 16.71 10.14 -35.04
N PRO A 808 16.88 10.06 -36.38
CA PRO A 808 15.76 9.96 -37.31
C PRO A 808 15.03 8.61 -37.24
N THR A 809 13.84 8.60 -36.64
CA THR A 809 12.97 7.43 -36.42
C THR A 809 12.17 6.96 -37.64
N ARG A 810 12.73 7.01 -38.87
CA ARG A 810 11.99 6.63 -40.09
C ARG A 810 12.46 5.38 -40.83
N GLU A 811 13.46 4.65 -40.34
CA GLU A 811 13.83 3.32 -40.87
C GLU A 811 13.64 2.17 -39.85
N ILE A 812 13.14 2.45 -38.65
CA ILE A 812 12.97 1.43 -37.60
C ILE A 812 11.70 0.57 -37.81
N SER A 813 10.76 1.01 -38.67
CA SER A 813 9.51 0.30 -38.93
C SER A 813 9.61 -0.81 -39.98
N GLU A 814 10.72 -0.96 -40.71
CA GLU A 814 10.79 -1.90 -41.85
C GLU A 814 11.92 -2.95 -41.80
N ARG A 815 12.79 -2.96 -40.79
CA ARG A 815 13.72 -4.10 -40.57
C ARG A 815 13.58 -4.67 -39.17
N ARG A 816 12.67 -5.64 -39.02
CA ARG A 816 12.69 -6.59 -37.90
C ARG A 816 13.76 -7.62 -38.18
N ASP A 817 14.98 -7.37 -37.71
CA ASP A 817 16.00 -8.42 -37.65
C ASP A 817 16.66 -8.43 -36.27
N ILE A 818 16.00 -9.12 -35.33
CA ILE A 818 16.47 -9.37 -33.96
C ILE A 818 17.79 -10.17 -33.97
N SER A 819 18.07 -10.86 -35.08
CA SER A 819 19.29 -11.64 -35.33
C SER A 819 20.58 -10.82 -35.27
N ALA A 820 20.55 -9.55 -35.71
CA ALA A 820 21.71 -8.66 -35.71
C ALA A 820 22.05 -8.15 -34.30
N LEU A 821 21.02 -7.94 -33.46
CA LEU A 821 21.16 -7.56 -32.06
C LEU A 821 21.72 -8.72 -31.21
N GLN A 822 21.36 -9.96 -31.55
CA GLN A 822 21.88 -11.17 -30.90
C GLN A 822 23.34 -11.45 -31.30
N ALA A 823 23.68 -11.35 -32.59
CA ALA A 823 25.06 -11.51 -33.09
C ALA A 823 26.02 -10.42 -32.56
N PHE A 824 25.49 -9.23 -32.29
CA PHE A 824 26.21 -8.13 -31.65
C PHE A 824 26.45 -8.37 -30.15
N GLN A 825 25.46 -8.92 -29.43
CA GLN A 825 25.61 -9.34 -28.04
C GLN A 825 26.70 -10.40 -27.88
N ASP A 826 26.79 -11.34 -28.83
CA ASP A 826 27.82 -12.38 -28.85
C ASP A 826 29.21 -11.81 -29.21
N SER A 827 29.29 -10.76 -30.04
CA SER A 827 30.56 -10.08 -30.38
C SER A 827 31.14 -9.30 -29.20
N ILE A 828 30.31 -8.58 -28.42
CA ILE A 828 30.71 -7.88 -27.19
C ILE A 828 31.21 -8.87 -26.13
N MET A 829 30.54 -10.02 -25.98
CA MET A 829 30.94 -11.06 -25.03
C MET A 829 32.23 -11.81 -25.46
N SER A 830 32.67 -11.65 -26.72
CA SER A 830 33.86 -12.32 -27.27
C SER A 830 35.11 -11.42 -27.39
N GLY A 831 35.02 -10.13 -27.02
CA GLY A 831 36.18 -9.23 -26.84
C GLY A 831 36.97 -8.88 -28.12
N LYS A 832 36.34 -8.82 -29.29
CA LYS A 832 37.05 -8.81 -30.58
C LYS A 832 37.31 -7.47 -31.28
N GLU A 833 36.87 -6.31 -30.78
CA GLU A 833 37.23 -5.02 -31.40
C GLU A 833 37.69 -3.96 -30.38
N LYS A 834 38.78 -3.28 -30.74
CA LYS A 834 39.46 -2.24 -29.97
C LYS A 834 38.63 -0.95 -29.94
N LEU A 835 37.61 -0.89 -29.09
CA LEU A 835 37.15 0.39 -28.54
C LEU A 835 37.54 0.46 -27.06
N ASP A 836 38.03 1.63 -26.68
CA ASP A 836 38.91 1.83 -25.54
C ASP A 836 38.26 1.44 -24.20
N ILE A 837 38.98 0.60 -23.44
CA ILE A 837 38.54 -0.04 -22.19
C ILE A 837 38.21 1.02 -21.11
N ALA A 838 38.77 2.22 -21.23
CA ALA A 838 38.46 3.36 -20.36
C ALA A 838 36.99 3.83 -20.49
N PHE A 839 36.41 3.78 -21.69
CA PHE A 839 35.03 4.21 -21.94
C PHE A 839 34.01 3.22 -21.36
N ALA A 840 34.27 1.91 -21.52
CA ALA A 840 33.44 0.85 -20.96
C ALA A 840 33.47 0.85 -19.42
N ASN A 841 34.63 1.12 -18.82
CA ASN A 841 34.78 1.17 -17.36
C ASN A 841 34.08 2.39 -16.75
N SER A 842 34.12 3.56 -17.40
CA SER A 842 33.40 4.75 -16.94
C SER A 842 31.87 4.56 -17.01
N ILE A 843 31.35 3.93 -18.07
CA ILE A 843 29.91 3.63 -18.18
C ILE A 843 29.44 2.61 -17.14
N THR A 844 30.25 1.58 -16.86
CA THR A 844 29.89 0.53 -15.90
C THR A 844 29.79 1.08 -14.49
N LYS A 845 30.73 1.95 -14.07
CA LYS A 845 30.72 2.61 -12.76
C LYS A 845 29.59 3.64 -12.61
N TYR A 846 29.14 4.21 -13.73
CA TYR A 846 28.04 5.17 -13.81
C TYR A 846 26.65 4.48 -13.84
N SER A 847 26.58 3.23 -14.29
CA SER A 847 25.33 2.45 -14.42
C SER A 847 24.68 2.04 -13.09
N GLU A 848 25.47 1.95 -12.02
CA GLU A 848 25.01 1.49 -10.70
C GLU A 848 24.25 2.56 -9.90
N LYS A 849 24.32 3.84 -10.30
CA LYS A 849 23.81 4.97 -9.50
C LYS A 849 22.67 5.78 -10.15
N CYS A 850 22.21 5.41 -11.34
CA CYS A 850 21.13 6.12 -12.05
C CYS A 850 20.01 5.19 -12.56
N THR A 851 18.84 5.78 -12.86
CA THR A 851 17.64 5.03 -13.28
C THR A 851 17.81 4.29 -14.62
N PRO A 852 17.09 3.17 -14.85
CA PRO A 852 17.21 2.30 -16.04
C PRO A 852 17.06 2.97 -17.42
N ARG A 853 16.58 4.22 -17.49
CA ARG A 853 16.36 4.99 -18.72
C ARG A 853 17.64 5.58 -19.32
N ILE A 854 18.66 5.89 -18.51
CA ILE A 854 19.96 6.40 -19.00
C ILE A 854 20.79 5.27 -19.64
N LEU A 855 20.63 4.04 -19.14
CA LEU A 855 21.23 2.84 -19.73
C LEU A 855 20.63 2.51 -21.11
N LEU A 856 19.33 2.78 -21.30
CA LEU A 856 18.65 2.65 -22.59
C LEU A 856 19.17 3.68 -23.61
N LEU A 857 19.53 4.90 -23.18
CA LEU A 857 20.17 5.92 -24.04
C LEU A 857 21.56 5.49 -24.52
N LEU A 858 22.39 4.97 -23.62
CA LEU A 858 23.78 4.59 -23.92
C LEU A 858 23.85 3.44 -24.93
N GLY A 859 22.90 2.49 -24.85
CA GLY A 859 22.75 1.42 -25.84
C GLY A 859 22.30 1.91 -27.21
N VAL A 860 21.44 2.94 -27.28
CA VAL A 860 20.91 3.49 -28.54
C VAL A 860 21.93 4.40 -29.25
N VAL A 861 22.75 5.15 -28.51
CA VAL A 861 23.81 6.01 -29.07
C VAL A 861 24.97 5.18 -29.62
N TYR A 862 25.37 4.10 -28.93
CA TYR A 862 26.43 3.19 -29.40
C TYR A 862 26.01 2.38 -30.66
N TYR A 863 24.72 2.01 -30.74
CA TYR A 863 24.12 1.36 -31.90
C TYR A 863 24.17 2.22 -33.18
N TYR A 864 24.11 3.55 -33.05
CA TYR A 864 24.13 4.47 -34.20
C TYR A 864 25.52 4.71 -34.80
N VAL A 865 26.59 4.56 -34.00
CA VAL A 865 27.98 4.73 -34.45
C VAL A 865 28.49 3.48 -35.21
N SER A 866 27.85 2.33 -35.01
CA SER A 866 28.34 1.03 -35.49
C SER A 866 27.79 0.58 -36.86
N LEU A 867 26.87 1.33 -37.49
CA LEU A 867 26.16 0.93 -38.73
C LEU A 867 26.59 1.66 -40.02
N GLY A 868 27.77 2.29 -40.02
CA GLY A 868 28.38 2.77 -41.26
C GLY A 868 29.00 1.64 -42.09
N GLY A 869 28.20 0.88 -42.87
CA GLY A 869 28.75 0.12 -44.00
C GLY A 869 27.94 -1.07 -44.58
N GLY A 870 27.39 -0.90 -45.80
CA GLY A 870 27.26 -1.99 -46.80
C GLY A 870 25.85 -2.57 -47.07
N GLY A 871 25.37 -2.54 -48.32
CA GLY A 871 24.01 -2.90 -48.76
C GLY A 871 23.84 -4.26 -49.50
N GLY A 872 22.59 -4.57 -49.92
CA GLY A 872 22.28 -5.52 -51.02
C GLY A 872 21.13 -6.54 -50.88
N GLY A 873 19.93 -6.20 -51.39
CA GLY A 873 19.05 -6.98 -52.33
C GLY A 873 18.35 -8.33 -51.98
N GLY A 874 17.02 -8.40 -52.21
CA GLY A 874 16.37 -9.48 -53.00
C GLY A 874 15.27 -10.38 -52.39
N ASP A 875 14.03 -10.19 -52.88
CA ASP A 875 12.90 -11.14 -53.14
C ASP A 875 11.91 -11.66 -52.04
N ASP A 876 10.62 -11.48 -52.36
CA ASP A 876 9.33 -11.96 -51.77
C ASP A 876 8.84 -13.21 -52.58
N PRO A 877 8.04 -14.23 -52.11
CA PRO A 877 6.65 -14.02 -51.64
C PRO A 877 5.93 -15.09 -50.74
N THR A 878 4.74 -14.66 -50.25
CA THR A 878 3.48 -15.39 -49.89
C THR A 878 3.18 -15.87 -48.44
N PRO A 879 1.93 -15.63 -47.94
CA PRO A 879 1.49 -15.98 -46.58
C PRO A 879 0.64 -17.27 -46.52
N THR A 880 0.91 -18.14 -45.54
CA THR A 880 0.04 -19.26 -45.12
C THR A 880 0.16 -19.50 -43.60
N PRO A 881 -0.81 -20.22 -42.99
CA PRO A 881 -1.56 -19.77 -41.82
C PRO A 881 -0.80 -19.91 -40.50
N SER A 882 -1.26 -19.13 -39.52
CA SER A 882 -0.80 -19.08 -38.13
C SER A 882 -0.36 -20.43 -37.56
N PRO A 883 0.87 -20.55 -37.04
CA PRO A 883 1.19 -21.65 -36.14
C PRO A 883 1.66 -21.17 -34.77
N SER A 884 1.10 -21.84 -33.78
CA SER A 884 1.66 -22.21 -32.48
C SER A 884 3.14 -21.91 -32.25
N PHE A 885 3.45 -21.48 -31.02
CA PHE A 885 4.77 -21.66 -30.41
C PHE A 885 5.36 -23.03 -30.80
N ALA A 886 6.31 -23.03 -31.72
CA ALA A 886 7.06 -24.22 -32.09
C ALA A 886 8.51 -24.00 -31.64
N ALA A 887 8.96 -24.90 -30.79
CA ALA A 887 10.36 -25.28 -30.75
C ALA A 887 10.81 -25.68 -32.17
N GLY A 888 12.07 -25.38 -32.49
CA GLY A 888 12.70 -25.93 -33.69
C GLY A 888 13.61 -24.97 -34.44
N LYS A 889 14.84 -24.78 -33.95
CA LYS A 889 16.01 -24.82 -34.84
C LYS A 889 16.97 -25.94 -34.41
N LEU A 890 16.38 -27.12 -34.22
CA LEU A 890 16.91 -28.44 -34.50
C LEU A 890 15.66 -29.17 -35.00
N GLY A 891 15.69 -29.81 -36.16
CA GLY A 891 14.54 -30.52 -36.71
C GLY A 891 14.16 -31.72 -35.84
N MET A 892 13.49 -31.47 -34.71
CA MET A 892 13.04 -32.45 -33.73
C MET A 892 11.67 -32.02 -33.22
N ASN A 893 10.73 -32.96 -33.27
CA ASN A 893 9.37 -32.76 -32.81
C ASN A 893 9.38 -32.45 -31.29
N LEU A 894 8.45 -31.63 -30.78
CA LEU A 894 8.35 -31.38 -29.32
C LEU A 894 8.13 -32.69 -28.54
N ASP A 895 7.46 -33.66 -29.17
CA ASP A 895 7.33 -35.02 -28.66
C ASP A 895 8.66 -35.80 -28.62
N ASP A 896 9.61 -35.48 -29.51
CA ASP A 896 10.96 -36.06 -29.51
C ASP A 896 11.84 -35.46 -28.40
N GLU A 897 11.68 -34.17 -28.05
CA GLU A 897 12.42 -33.54 -26.95
C GLU A 897 11.95 -34.09 -25.60
N ASP A 898 10.64 -34.22 -25.38
CA ASP A 898 10.09 -34.85 -24.18
C ASP A 898 10.48 -36.34 -24.10
N ALA A 899 10.49 -37.09 -25.21
CA ALA A 899 10.95 -38.49 -25.22
C ALA A 899 12.47 -38.64 -24.96
N ARG A 900 13.28 -37.68 -25.43
CA ARG A 900 14.73 -37.62 -25.12
C ARG A 900 15.00 -37.24 -23.68
N LEU A 901 14.17 -36.37 -23.11
CA LEU A 901 14.24 -36.01 -21.70
C LEU A 901 13.74 -37.14 -20.81
N GLU A 902 12.67 -37.84 -21.17
CA GLU A 902 12.19 -39.05 -20.49
C GLU A 902 13.25 -40.16 -20.51
N SER A 903 13.88 -40.43 -21.65
CA SER A 903 14.98 -41.41 -21.73
C SER A 903 16.26 -41.00 -20.99
N ARG A 904 16.56 -39.69 -20.93
CA ARG A 904 17.65 -39.17 -20.08
C ARG A 904 17.29 -39.32 -18.60
N ASP A 905 16.07 -38.96 -18.21
CA ASP A 905 15.59 -39.07 -16.83
C ASP A 905 15.63 -40.54 -16.38
N GLU A 906 15.14 -41.49 -17.19
CA GLU A 906 15.20 -42.94 -16.93
C GLU A 906 16.62 -43.47 -16.70
N SER A 907 17.64 -42.79 -17.23
CA SER A 907 19.06 -43.13 -17.02
C SER A 907 19.66 -42.57 -15.72
N ILE A 908 18.97 -41.64 -15.05
CA ILE A 908 19.42 -40.94 -13.83
C ILE A 908 18.52 -41.28 -12.65
N PHE A 909 17.20 -41.23 -12.82
CA PHE A 909 16.21 -41.53 -11.80
C PHE A 909 14.93 -42.16 -12.37
N LYS A 910 14.10 -42.74 -11.50
CA LYS A 910 12.76 -43.23 -11.82
C LYS A 910 11.75 -42.69 -10.82
N VAL A 911 10.51 -42.47 -11.25
CA VAL A 911 9.40 -42.06 -10.37
C VAL A 911 8.67 -43.29 -9.87
N GLU A 912 8.60 -43.49 -8.55
CA GLU A 912 7.94 -44.63 -7.92
C GLU A 912 6.93 -44.20 -6.85
N SER A 913 5.93 -45.04 -6.60
CA SER A 913 5.02 -44.87 -5.48
C SER A 913 5.69 -45.31 -4.18
N ILE A 914 5.91 -44.37 -3.28
CA ILE A 914 6.51 -44.57 -1.96
C ILE A 914 5.38 -44.58 -0.92
N PRO A 915 5.24 -45.68 -0.14
CA PRO A 915 4.20 -45.79 0.88
C PRO A 915 4.19 -44.59 1.83
N GLY A 916 3.02 -43.96 2.00
CA GLY A 916 2.83 -42.80 2.89
C GLY A 916 3.41 -41.47 2.39
N LYS A 917 4.20 -41.45 1.31
CA LYS A 917 4.78 -40.23 0.72
C LYS A 917 4.30 -39.92 -0.70
N GLY A 918 3.58 -40.84 -1.33
CA GLY A 918 3.07 -40.63 -2.68
C GLY A 918 4.08 -40.95 -3.75
N LYS A 919 4.14 -40.18 -4.83
CA LYS A 919 5.15 -40.40 -5.88
C LYS A 919 6.43 -39.69 -5.49
N GLY A 920 7.54 -40.41 -5.48
CA GLY A 920 8.88 -39.86 -5.24
C GLY A 920 9.85 -40.27 -6.34
N VAL A 921 11.03 -39.64 -6.34
CA VAL A 921 12.07 -39.84 -7.34
C VAL A 921 13.20 -40.67 -6.73
N ILE A 922 13.57 -41.78 -7.37
CA ILE A 922 14.59 -42.74 -6.90
C ILE A 922 15.75 -42.80 -7.90
N ALA A 923 16.99 -42.66 -7.44
CA ALA A 923 18.18 -42.74 -8.27
C ALA A 923 18.34 -44.14 -8.89
N VAL A 924 18.56 -44.25 -10.21
CA VAL A 924 18.78 -45.55 -10.89
C VAL A 924 20.25 -45.96 -10.93
N ARG A 925 21.14 -45.02 -10.67
CA ARG A 925 22.60 -45.19 -10.55
C ARG A 925 23.14 -44.26 -9.48
N ASP A 926 24.43 -44.38 -9.19
CA ASP A 926 25.12 -43.39 -8.35
C ASP A 926 25.18 -42.04 -9.09
N ILE A 927 24.85 -40.98 -8.37
CA ILE A 927 24.86 -39.58 -8.85
C ILE A 927 25.90 -38.83 -8.02
N LYS A 928 26.80 -38.11 -8.68
CA LYS A 928 27.88 -37.38 -8.01
C LYS A 928 27.44 -35.98 -7.58
N ARG A 929 28.00 -35.48 -6.49
CA ARG A 929 27.82 -34.07 -6.09
C ARG A 929 28.17 -33.12 -7.24
N GLY A 930 27.31 -32.12 -7.48
CA GLY A 930 27.40 -31.16 -8.58
C GLY A 930 26.85 -31.67 -9.91
N GLU A 931 26.36 -32.91 -9.98
CA GLU A 931 25.77 -33.42 -11.21
C GLU A 931 24.38 -32.81 -11.47
N LEU A 932 24.15 -32.34 -12.70
CA LEU A 932 22.86 -31.82 -13.15
C LEU A 932 21.86 -32.98 -13.34
N ILE A 933 20.87 -33.05 -12.46
CA ILE A 933 19.84 -34.10 -12.45
C ILE A 933 18.66 -33.71 -13.33
N ILE A 934 18.01 -32.57 -13.03
CA ILE A 934 16.81 -32.12 -13.74
C ILE A 934 17.12 -30.77 -14.39
N ARG A 935 16.73 -30.61 -15.66
CA ARG A 935 16.64 -29.32 -16.34
C ARG A 935 15.27 -29.23 -16.98
N GLU A 936 14.42 -28.34 -16.48
CA GLU A 936 12.99 -28.33 -16.75
C GLU A 936 12.45 -26.94 -17.08
N ARG A 937 11.70 -26.84 -18.17
CA ARG A 937 10.85 -25.66 -18.45
C ARG A 937 9.54 -25.77 -17.68
N PRO A 938 9.00 -24.66 -17.18
CA PRO A 938 7.70 -24.68 -16.50
C PRO A 938 6.59 -25.00 -17.51
N LEU A 939 5.54 -25.69 -17.06
CA LEU A 939 4.28 -25.76 -17.82
C LEU A 939 3.70 -24.34 -18.00
N PHE A 940 3.75 -23.55 -16.93
CA PHE A 940 3.47 -22.12 -16.93
C PHE A 940 4.04 -21.48 -15.65
N VAL A 941 4.22 -20.16 -15.69
CA VAL A 941 4.67 -19.33 -14.56
C VAL A 941 3.61 -18.27 -14.29
N LEU A 942 3.21 -18.12 -13.04
CA LEU A 942 2.30 -17.08 -12.58
C LEU A 942 3.07 -15.93 -11.92
N PRO A 943 2.61 -14.68 -12.11
CA PRO A 943 3.21 -13.52 -11.45
C PRO A 943 2.96 -13.54 -9.93
N SER A 944 3.85 -12.87 -9.19
CA SER A 944 3.78 -12.71 -7.72
C SER A 944 2.55 -11.96 -7.23
N GLN A 945 1.95 -11.13 -8.10
CA GLN A 945 0.76 -10.35 -7.83
C GLN A 945 -0.29 -10.65 -8.89
N VAL A 946 -1.49 -11.02 -8.45
CA VAL A 946 -2.59 -11.39 -9.35
C VAL A 946 -3.78 -10.47 -9.09
N THR A 947 -4.32 -9.90 -10.17
CA THR A 947 -5.46 -8.95 -10.17
C THR A 947 -6.81 -9.65 -10.38
N THR A 948 -6.79 -10.99 -10.46
CA THR A 948 -7.95 -11.84 -10.72
C THR A 948 -7.96 -13.02 -9.76
N SER A 949 -9.10 -13.70 -9.64
CA SER A 949 -9.22 -14.91 -8.80
C SER A 949 -8.14 -15.95 -9.21
N PRO A 950 -7.35 -16.49 -8.27
CA PRO A 950 -6.30 -17.47 -8.56
C PRO A 950 -6.80 -18.66 -9.39
N THR A 951 -8.03 -19.12 -9.12
CA THR A 951 -8.69 -20.20 -9.84
C THR A 951 -8.96 -19.85 -11.32
N THR A 952 -9.38 -18.62 -11.59
CA THR A 952 -9.62 -18.12 -12.96
C THR A 952 -8.32 -17.98 -13.72
N LEU A 953 -7.28 -17.44 -13.07
CA LEU A 953 -5.97 -17.26 -13.69
C LEU A 953 -5.35 -18.61 -14.06
N ILE A 954 -5.33 -19.58 -13.14
CA ILE A 954 -4.83 -20.94 -13.41
C ILE A 954 -5.59 -21.57 -14.58
N SER A 955 -6.92 -21.43 -14.62
CA SER A 955 -7.74 -21.97 -15.71
C SER A 955 -7.38 -21.40 -17.08
N GLN A 956 -7.03 -20.11 -17.17
CA GLN A 956 -6.59 -19.46 -18.42
C GLN A 956 -5.23 -19.97 -18.91
N TYR A 957 -4.32 -20.29 -17.99
CA TYR A 957 -3.03 -20.90 -18.37
C TYR A 957 -3.20 -22.36 -18.78
N LEU A 958 -4.05 -23.12 -18.08
CA LEU A 958 -4.37 -24.51 -18.44
C LEU A 958 -5.01 -24.61 -19.84
N SER A 959 -5.88 -23.68 -20.24
CA SER A 959 -6.49 -23.71 -21.57
C SER A 959 -5.50 -23.54 -22.73
N ARG A 960 -4.25 -23.12 -22.45
CA ARG A 960 -3.17 -22.96 -23.44
C ARG A 960 -2.25 -24.17 -23.53
N LEU A 961 -2.39 -25.14 -22.63
CA LEU A 961 -1.57 -26.35 -22.60
C LEU A 961 -2.08 -27.40 -23.59
N THR A 962 -1.17 -28.21 -24.12
CA THR A 962 -1.53 -29.38 -24.95
C THR A 962 -2.23 -30.45 -24.11
N THR A 963 -2.93 -31.39 -24.76
CA THR A 963 -3.58 -32.51 -24.05
C THR A 963 -2.57 -33.33 -23.22
N ARG A 964 -1.35 -33.53 -23.71
CA ARG A 964 -0.27 -34.19 -22.98
C ARG A 964 0.14 -33.38 -21.74
N GLN A 965 0.34 -32.08 -21.88
CA GLN A 965 0.71 -31.18 -20.77
C GLN A 965 -0.41 -31.05 -19.70
N LEU A 966 -1.67 -30.99 -20.13
CA LEU A 966 -2.82 -31.02 -19.23
C LEU A 966 -2.87 -32.32 -18.42
N ASN A 967 -2.68 -33.46 -19.07
CA ASN A 967 -2.62 -34.76 -18.39
C ASN A 967 -1.45 -34.80 -17.39
N THR A 968 -0.28 -34.26 -17.76
CA THR A 968 0.87 -34.13 -16.86
C THR A 968 0.55 -33.26 -15.65
N PHE A 969 -0.12 -32.11 -15.83
CA PHE A 969 -0.55 -31.23 -14.76
C PHE A 969 -1.53 -31.92 -13.80
N PHE A 970 -2.60 -32.54 -14.31
CA PHE A 970 -3.60 -33.19 -13.47
C PHE A 970 -3.08 -34.47 -12.78
N ASN A 971 -2.04 -35.12 -13.31
CA ASN A 971 -1.34 -36.24 -12.66
C ASN A 971 -0.49 -35.78 -11.44
N LEU A 972 -0.30 -34.48 -11.22
CA LEU A 972 0.30 -33.96 -9.98
C LEU A 972 -0.67 -33.98 -8.80
N SER A 973 -1.98 -34.16 -9.06
CA SER A 973 -3.00 -34.27 -8.01
C SER A 973 -2.75 -35.49 -7.14
N TYR A 974 -2.24 -35.28 -5.94
CA TYR A 974 -2.35 -36.24 -4.87
C TYR A 974 -3.77 -36.08 -4.29
N VAL A 975 -4.60 -37.14 -4.34
CA VAL A 975 -5.91 -37.33 -3.65
C VAL A 975 -7.11 -37.61 -4.58
N ASP A 976 -7.49 -38.89 -4.65
CA ASP A 976 -8.87 -39.41 -4.77
C ASP A 976 -9.47 -39.73 -3.36
N ILE A 977 -8.80 -39.38 -2.24
CA ILE A 977 -9.03 -39.96 -0.89
C ILE A 977 -9.43 -38.96 0.24
N HIS A 978 -9.42 -37.64 0.03
CA HIS A 978 -9.66 -36.61 1.07
C HIS A 978 -10.72 -35.56 0.70
N PHE A 979 -11.41 -35.72 -0.42
CA PHE A 979 -12.66 -35.02 -0.67
C PHE A 979 -13.82 -35.98 -0.36
N PRO A 980 -14.74 -35.66 0.57
CA PRO A 980 -15.90 -36.51 0.84
C PRO A 980 -16.70 -36.67 -0.45
N SER A 981 -16.79 -37.90 -0.90
CA SER A 981 -17.54 -38.36 -2.05
C SER A 981 -19.04 -38.24 -1.79
N HIS A 982 -19.59 -37.06 -2.04
CA HIS A 982 -21.05 -36.88 -2.17
C HIS A 982 -21.54 -36.57 -3.59
N HIS A 983 -20.66 -36.50 -4.60
CA HIS A 983 -21.10 -36.16 -5.97
C HIS A 983 -20.54 -36.99 -7.14
N LEU A 984 -19.83 -38.10 -6.93
CA LEU A 984 -19.28 -38.87 -8.05
C LEU A 984 -19.65 -40.36 -7.98
N ASN A 985 -20.91 -40.65 -8.30
CA ASN A 985 -21.41 -42.01 -8.58
C ASN A 985 -21.80 -42.17 -10.06
N ASN A 986 -20.96 -41.71 -10.99
CA ASN A 986 -21.14 -42.06 -12.40
C ASN A 986 -19.79 -42.16 -13.14
N PRO A 987 -19.35 -43.37 -13.56
CA PRO A 987 -18.07 -43.57 -14.24
C PRO A 987 -18.03 -43.01 -15.68
N ARG A 988 -19.06 -42.29 -16.13
CA ARG A 988 -19.17 -41.70 -17.47
C ARG A 988 -19.05 -40.17 -17.50
N ASP A 989 -18.76 -39.53 -16.37
CA ASP A 989 -18.71 -38.06 -16.29
C ASP A 989 -17.27 -37.54 -16.25
N ASP A 990 -16.63 -37.51 -17.43
CA ASP A 990 -15.24 -37.06 -17.65
C ASP A 990 -15.05 -35.54 -17.38
N GLN A 991 -16.15 -34.79 -17.24
CA GLN A 991 -16.12 -33.34 -16.92
C GLN A 991 -15.79 -33.03 -15.45
N SER A 992 -15.89 -34.01 -14.56
CA SER A 992 -15.57 -33.83 -13.13
C SER A 992 -14.06 -33.83 -12.82
N ARG A 993 -13.22 -34.34 -13.74
CA ARG A 993 -11.77 -34.50 -13.53
C ARG A 993 -11.00 -33.17 -13.53
N ASN A 994 -11.49 -32.17 -14.25
CA ASN A 994 -10.82 -30.88 -14.48
C ASN A 994 -11.48 -29.72 -13.71
N SER A 995 -11.93 -29.97 -12.47
CA SER A 995 -12.59 -28.92 -11.68
C SER A 995 -11.61 -27.78 -11.33
N PRO A 996 -12.04 -26.51 -11.37
CA PRO A 996 -11.18 -25.37 -11.03
C PRO A 996 -10.60 -25.44 -9.61
N SER A 997 -11.33 -26.04 -8.67
CA SER A 997 -10.88 -26.28 -7.30
C SER A 997 -9.72 -27.28 -7.22
N ARG A 998 -9.72 -28.31 -8.06
CA ARG A 998 -8.61 -29.29 -8.15
C ARG A 998 -7.37 -28.65 -8.75
N ALA A 999 -7.53 -27.81 -9.78
CA ALA A 999 -6.42 -27.09 -10.39
C ALA A 999 -5.72 -26.13 -9.41
N LEU A 1000 -6.50 -25.42 -8.57
CA LEU A 1000 -5.94 -24.59 -7.51
C LEU A 1000 -5.18 -25.40 -6.46
N ALA A 1001 -5.74 -26.53 -6.02
CA ALA A 1001 -5.09 -27.41 -5.04
C ALA A 1001 -3.77 -28.00 -5.54
N ILE A 1002 -3.71 -28.41 -6.82
CA ILE A 1002 -2.47 -28.84 -7.48
C ILE A 1002 -1.45 -27.71 -7.45
N PHE A 1003 -1.86 -26.49 -7.82
CA PHE A 1003 -0.96 -25.34 -7.85
C PHE A 1003 -0.40 -25.00 -6.46
N GLN A 1004 -1.24 -24.99 -5.42
CA GLN A 1004 -0.84 -24.70 -4.04
C GLN A 1004 0.18 -25.68 -3.48
N THR A 1005 0.13 -26.94 -3.91
CA THR A 1005 0.98 -28.01 -3.36
C THR A 1005 2.20 -28.34 -4.22
N ASN A 1006 2.22 -27.94 -5.50
CA ASN A 1006 3.26 -28.33 -6.46
C ASN A 1006 4.00 -27.14 -7.13
N SER A 1007 3.63 -25.89 -6.82
CA SER A 1007 4.33 -24.72 -7.37
C SER A 1007 5.65 -24.44 -6.66
N VAL A 1008 6.65 -23.97 -7.40
CA VAL A 1008 7.98 -23.57 -6.89
C VAL A 1008 8.39 -22.21 -7.45
N ALA A 1009 9.28 -21.52 -6.72
CA ALA A 1009 9.73 -20.18 -7.07
C ALA A 1009 10.45 -20.13 -8.43
N ALA A 1010 10.13 -19.10 -9.23
CA ALA A 1010 10.63 -18.91 -10.61
C ALA A 1010 11.10 -17.45 -10.85
N GLY A 1011 11.86 -16.87 -9.91
CA GLY A 1011 12.42 -15.51 -10.00
C GLY A 1011 11.42 -14.38 -9.77
N ASP A 1012 11.86 -13.20 -9.29
CA ASP A 1012 11.03 -11.98 -9.08
C ASP A 1012 9.69 -12.19 -8.35
N GLY A 1013 9.66 -13.13 -7.39
CA GLY A 1013 8.45 -13.52 -6.65
C GLY A 1013 7.43 -14.36 -7.43
N LYS A 1014 7.72 -14.74 -8.67
CA LYS A 1014 6.87 -15.59 -9.52
C LYS A 1014 6.89 -17.05 -9.02
N ALA A 1015 5.82 -17.79 -9.32
CA ALA A 1015 5.72 -19.22 -9.02
C ALA A 1015 5.35 -20.00 -10.28
N GLY A 1016 6.06 -21.11 -10.55
CA GLY A 1016 5.83 -21.95 -11.72
C GLY A 1016 5.50 -23.40 -11.36
N ILE A 1017 4.90 -24.10 -12.33
CA ILE A 1017 4.64 -25.55 -12.22
C ILE A 1017 5.67 -26.32 -13.05
N PHE A 1018 6.43 -27.15 -12.36
CA PHE A 1018 7.55 -27.92 -12.90
C PHE A 1018 7.30 -29.40 -12.55
N PRO A 1019 6.70 -30.18 -13.46
CA PRO A 1019 6.15 -31.49 -13.12
C PRO A 1019 7.17 -32.49 -12.56
N ARG A 1020 8.43 -32.46 -13.01
CA ARG A 1020 9.48 -33.35 -12.51
C ARG A 1020 10.02 -32.86 -11.18
N MET A 1021 10.27 -31.56 -11.04
CA MET A 1021 10.63 -30.95 -9.74
C MET A 1021 9.56 -31.23 -8.67
N ALA A 1022 8.28 -31.18 -9.03
CA ALA A 1022 7.16 -31.46 -8.14
C ALA A 1022 7.09 -32.92 -7.64
N ARG A 1023 7.89 -33.84 -8.19
CA ARG A 1023 8.03 -35.23 -7.69
C ARG A 1023 9.11 -35.41 -6.63
N LEU A 1024 9.94 -34.39 -6.39
CA LEU A 1024 10.96 -34.45 -5.35
C LEU A 1024 10.31 -34.26 -3.99
N ASN A 1025 10.44 -35.25 -3.11
CA ASN A 1025 9.85 -35.21 -1.78
C ASN A 1025 10.67 -34.37 -0.81
N HIS A 1026 10.02 -33.93 0.27
CA HIS A 1026 10.64 -33.14 1.31
C HIS A 1026 11.59 -33.94 2.22
N ALA A 1027 12.73 -33.34 2.55
CA ALA A 1027 13.57 -33.75 3.67
C ALA A 1027 14.19 -32.53 4.39
N CYS A 1028 14.49 -32.72 5.69
CA CYS A 1028 14.96 -31.65 6.57
C CYS A 1028 16.49 -31.66 6.77
N SER A 1029 17.12 -30.48 6.83
CA SER A 1029 18.55 -30.30 7.19
C SER A 1029 19.47 -31.23 6.38
N SER A 1030 20.28 -32.06 7.04
CA SER A 1030 21.20 -32.98 6.38
C SER A 1030 20.54 -34.08 5.54
N ALA A 1031 19.21 -34.24 5.63
CA ALA A 1031 18.45 -35.25 4.91
C ALA A 1031 18.20 -34.93 3.43
N PHE A 1032 18.15 -33.65 3.04
CA PHE A 1032 17.96 -33.30 1.63
C PHE A 1032 19.30 -33.40 0.89
N ASN A 1033 19.24 -33.84 -0.35
CA ASN A 1033 20.42 -34.21 -1.14
C ASN A 1033 20.43 -33.57 -2.54
N VAL A 1034 19.38 -32.82 -2.89
CA VAL A 1034 19.32 -32.01 -4.11
C VAL A 1034 18.88 -30.58 -3.81
N VAL A 1035 19.33 -29.64 -4.64
CA VAL A 1035 18.94 -28.21 -4.58
C VAL A 1035 18.49 -27.76 -5.96
N TYR A 1036 17.53 -26.83 -6.01
CA TYR A 1036 17.04 -26.28 -7.26
C TYR A 1036 17.35 -24.79 -7.39
N SER A 1037 17.52 -24.33 -8.62
CA SER A 1037 17.73 -22.93 -8.95
C SER A 1037 16.97 -22.56 -10.23
N TRP A 1038 16.46 -21.34 -10.28
CA TRP A 1038 15.79 -20.78 -11.45
C TRP A 1038 16.77 -19.94 -12.27
N ARG A 1039 16.94 -20.28 -13.55
CA ARG A 1039 17.80 -19.55 -14.49
C ARG A 1039 16.95 -18.63 -15.35
N GLU A 1040 16.71 -17.40 -14.88
CA GLU A 1040 15.82 -16.41 -15.53
C GLU A 1040 16.14 -16.21 -17.02
N LYS A 1041 17.43 -16.07 -17.37
CA LYS A 1041 17.87 -15.87 -18.76
C LYS A 1041 17.58 -17.07 -19.67
N GLU A 1042 17.55 -18.27 -19.12
CA GLU A 1042 17.30 -19.51 -19.86
C GLU A 1042 15.81 -19.93 -19.80
N GLY A 1043 15.03 -19.39 -18.86
CA GLY A 1043 13.64 -19.77 -18.62
C GLY A 1043 13.48 -21.21 -18.12
N VAL A 1044 14.46 -21.74 -17.39
CA VAL A 1044 14.47 -23.13 -16.90
C VAL A 1044 14.76 -23.22 -15.40
N LEU A 1045 14.20 -24.23 -14.76
CA LEU A 1045 14.59 -24.70 -13.44
C LEU A 1045 15.61 -25.83 -13.59
N VAL A 1046 16.69 -25.74 -12.82
CA VAL A 1046 17.73 -26.78 -12.75
C VAL A 1046 17.77 -27.37 -11.36
N VAL A 1047 18.04 -28.68 -11.26
CA VAL A 1047 18.22 -29.39 -10.00
C VAL A 1047 19.57 -30.08 -10.02
N PHE A 1048 20.41 -29.78 -9.03
CA PHE A 1048 21.74 -30.34 -8.86
C PHE A 1048 21.82 -31.24 -7.63
N ALA A 1049 22.67 -32.26 -7.71
CA ALA A 1049 23.03 -33.10 -6.57
C ALA A 1049 23.89 -32.30 -5.58
N LEU A 1050 23.37 -32.04 -4.38
CA LEU A 1050 24.12 -31.36 -3.32
C LEU A 1050 25.11 -32.31 -2.62
N LYS A 1051 24.84 -33.62 -2.70
CA LYS A 1051 25.63 -34.72 -2.10
C LYS A 1051 25.76 -35.85 -3.11
N ASP A 1052 26.69 -36.77 -2.86
CA ASP A 1052 26.69 -38.06 -3.57
C ASP A 1052 25.41 -38.83 -3.20
N ILE A 1053 24.65 -39.27 -4.21
CA ILE A 1053 23.39 -40.00 -4.03
C ILE A 1053 23.59 -41.41 -4.58
N GLY A 1054 23.47 -42.42 -3.73
CA GLY A 1054 23.64 -43.81 -4.11
C GLY A 1054 22.44 -44.33 -4.92
N LYS A 1055 22.71 -45.30 -5.80
CA LYS A 1055 21.65 -46.05 -6.50
C LYS A 1055 20.58 -46.56 -5.52
N GLY A 1056 19.31 -46.29 -5.83
CA GLY A 1056 18.17 -46.69 -5.02
C GLY A 1056 17.80 -45.71 -3.91
N GLN A 1057 18.56 -44.63 -3.70
CA GLN A 1057 18.18 -43.57 -2.76
C GLN A 1057 17.17 -42.60 -3.37
N GLU A 1058 16.32 -42.03 -2.52
CA GLU A 1058 15.35 -41.01 -2.89
C GLU A 1058 16.05 -39.65 -3.09
N LEU A 1059 15.68 -38.94 -4.16
CA LEU A 1059 16.09 -37.55 -4.39
C LEU A 1059 15.14 -36.65 -3.61
N LEU A 1060 15.70 -35.91 -2.67
CA LEU A 1060 14.99 -35.19 -1.63
C LEU A 1060 15.39 -33.71 -1.65
N THR A 1061 14.38 -32.84 -1.73
CA THR A 1061 14.51 -31.38 -1.66
C THR A 1061 13.88 -30.86 -0.37
N THR A 1062 13.86 -29.54 -0.15
CA THR A 1062 13.14 -28.93 0.97
C THR A 1062 11.95 -28.10 0.52
N TYR A 1063 10.89 -28.08 1.33
CA TYR A 1063 9.65 -27.31 1.13
C TYR A 1063 9.51 -26.17 2.16
N THR A 1064 10.42 -26.11 3.12
CA THR A 1064 10.37 -25.17 4.23
C THR A 1064 11.78 -24.75 4.63
N ASP A 1065 11.87 -23.73 5.46
CA ASP A 1065 13.12 -23.34 6.09
C ASP A 1065 13.54 -24.44 7.09
N THR A 1066 14.64 -25.12 6.78
CA THR A 1066 15.09 -26.28 7.55
C THR A 1066 15.99 -25.91 8.72
N LYS A 1067 16.33 -24.63 8.90
CA LYS A 1067 17.10 -24.14 10.06
C LYS A 1067 16.23 -23.93 11.32
N LYS A 1068 14.93 -24.23 11.24
CA LYS A 1068 13.96 -24.23 12.36
C LYS A 1068 13.98 -25.55 13.15
N SER A 1069 13.40 -25.54 14.35
CA SER A 1069 13.29 -26.74 15.19
C SER A 1069 12.52 -27.88 14.50
N ARG A 1070 12.74 -29.13 14.91
CA ARG A 1070 12.00 -30.30 14.42
C ARG A 1070 10.49 -30.11 14.56
N ASP A 1071 10.04 -29.54 15.67
CA ASP A 1071 8.62 -29.33 15.94
C ASP A 1071 8.03 -28.25 15.03
N ASP A 1072 8.74 -27.14 14.82
CA ASP A 1072 8.30 -26.07 13.91
C ASP A 1072 8.25 -26.55 12.45
N ARG A 1073 9.26 -27.31 12.01
CA ARG A 1073 9.30 -27.91 10.66
C ARG A 1073 8.12 -28.85 10.47
N ARG A 1074 7.84 -29.73 11.44
CA ARG A 1074 6.71 -30.67 11.40
C ARG A 1074 5.36 -29.97 11.47
N ALA A 1075 5.22 -28.91 12.27
CA ALA A 1075 4.00 -28.12 12.36
C ALA A 1075 3.69 -27.45 11.02
N TYR A 1076 4.71 -26.84 10.38
CA TYR A 1076 4.57 -26.24 9.06
C TYR A 1076 4.13 -27.26 7.99
N LEU A 1077 4.82 -28.41 7.91
CA LEU A 1077 4.49 -29.46 6.93
C LEU A 1077 3.10 -30.06 7.16
N ARG A 1078 2.68 -30.21 8.42
CA ARG A 1078 1.33 -30.65 8.77
C ARG A 1078 0.26 -29.63 8.38
N HIS A 1079 0.53 -28.34 8.57
CA HIS A 1079 -0.42 -27.28 8.24
C HIS A 1079 -0.53 -27.05 6.72
N GLN A 1080 0.59 -26.97 6.01
CA GLN A 1080 0.63 -26.61 4.59
C GLN A 1080 0.48 -27.80 3.64
N TYR A 1081 1.06 -28.95 3.99
CA TYR A 1081 1.11 -30.13 3.12
C TYR A 1081 0.37 -31.35 3.70
N SER A 1082 -0.24 -31.21 4.89
CA SER A 1082 -1.04 -32.26 5.54
C SER A 1082 -0.32 -33.60 5.76
N PHE A 1083 1.00 -33.61 5.93
CA PHE A 1083 1.75 -34.82 6.30
C PHE A 1083 2.71 -34.58 7.48
N HIS A 1084 3.09 -35.67 8.15
CA HIS A 1084 4.10 -35.65 9.20
C HIS A 1084 5.45 -36.10 8.64
N CYS A 1085 6.49 -35.28 8.80
CA CYS A 1085 7.81 -35.62 8.26
C CYS A 1085 8.47 -36.75 9.06
N THR A 1086 8.86 -37.79 8.32
CA THR A 1086 9.60 -38.97 8.80
C THR A 1086 10.95 -39.10 8.10
N CYS A 1087 11.57 -38.00 7.68
CA CYS A 1087 12.96 -38.05 7.19
C CYS A 1087 13.90 -38.51 8.31
N ASN A 1088 15.11 -38.93 7.97
CA ASN A 1088 16.09 -39.42 8.95
C ASN A 1088 16.41 -38.37 10.03
N VAL A 1089 16.40 -37.06 9.72
CA VAL A 1089 16.57 -35.98 10.71
C VAL A 1089 15.37 -35.86 11.66
N CYS A 1090 14.15 -35.90 11.12
CA CYS A 1090 12.95 -35.83 11.96
C CYS A 1090 12.72 -37.13 12.76
N SER A 1091 13.32 -38.24 12.33
CA SER A 1091 13.19 -39.55 12.98
C SER A 1091 14.29 -39.84 14.00
N LEU A 1092 15.21 -38.90 14.22
CA LEU A 1092 16.21 -38.97 15.29
C LEU A 1092 15.52 -39.08 16.66
N ALA A 1093 16.22 -39.70 17.62
CA ALA A 1093 15.83 -39.68 19.02
C ALA A 1093 15.73 -38.22 19.53
N ASP A 1094 14.94 -38.00 20.58
CA ASP A 1094 14.64 -36.64 21.05
C ASP A 1094 15.88 -35.86 21.48
N ASP A 1095 16.87 -36.53 22.08
CA ASP A 1095 18.16 -35.96 22.47
C ASP A 1095 19.04 -35.60 21.26
N GLU A 1096 19.15 -36.50 20.28
CA GLU A 1096 19.88 -36.25 19.03
C GLU A 1096 19.23 -35.13 18.20
N SER A 1097 17.89 -35.11 18.16
CA SER A 1097 17.12 -34.07 17.48
C SER A 1097 17.31 -32.70 18.14
N GLN A 1098 17.31 -32.63 19.47
CA GLN A 1098 17.55 -31.37 20.19
C GLN A 1098 18.96 -30.83 19.93
N GLN A 1099 19.95 -31.72 19.79
CA GLN A 1099 21.32 -31.32 19.43
C GLN A 1099 21.40 -30.79 17.99
N SER A 1100 20.71 -31.44 17.04
CA SER A 1100 20.57 -30.94 15.65
C SER A 1100 19.87 -29.58 15.61
N ASP A 1101 18.75 -29.43 16.31
CA ASP A 1101 18.02 -28.17 16.38
C ASP A 1101 18.88 -27.04 16.99
N LYS A 1102 19.71 -27.36 18.00
CA LYS A 1102 20.65 -26.40 18.59
C LYS A 1102 21.71 -25.94 17.58
N ARG A 1103 22.27 -26.85 16.76
CA ARG A 1103 23.23 -26.49 15.71
C ARG A 1103 22.58 -25.61 14.65
N LEU A 1104 21.39 -25.96 14.19
CA LEU A 1104 20.63 -25.19 13.20
C LEU A 1104 20.27 -23.78 13.69
N MET A 1105 19.82 -23.64 14.95
CA MET A 1105 19.58 -22.34 15.58
C MET A 1105 20.88 -21.52 15.68
N THR A 1106 21.99 -22.18 16.07
CA THR A 1106 23.32 -21.53 16.12
C THR A 1106 23.71 -20.97 14.75
N MET A 1107 23.49 -21.72 13.66
CA MET A 1107 23.76 -21.21 12.30
C MET A 1107 22.90 -19.98 11.96
N SER A 1108 21.60 -20.00 12.29
CA SER A 1108 20.70 -18.85 12.06
C SER A 1108 21.11 -17.61 12.87
N GLU A 1109 21.50 -17.77 14.13
CA GLU A 1109 21.99 -16.68 14.98
C GLU A 1109 23.28 -16.08 14.42
N LEU A 1110 24.24 -16.92 14.02
CA LEU A 1110 25.51 -16.48 13.44
C LEU A 1110 25.30 -15.75 12.11
N HIS A 1111 24.40 -16.24 11.24
CA HIS A 1111 24.03 -15.53 10.02
C HIS A 1111 23.41 -14.16 10.32
N GLY A 1112 22.53 -14.06 11.32
CA GLY A 1112 21.93 -12.79 11.75
C GLY A 1112 22.97 -11.78 12.24
N ARG A 1113 24.00 -12.23 12.97
CA ARG A 1113 25.13 -11.39 13.38
C ARG A 1113 25.99 -10.98 12.19
N PHE A 1114 26.32 -11.92 11.31
CA PHE A 1114 27.14 -11.67 10.12
C PHE A 1114 26.57 -10.55 9.24
N VAL A 1115 25.25 -10.51 9.00
CA VAL A 1115 24.60 -9.48 8.16
C VAL A 1115 24.83 -8.05 8.68
N THR A 1116 25.09 -7.87 9.98
CA THR A 1116 25.35 -6.55 10.57
C THR A 1116 26.72 -5.96 10.19
N TRP A 1117 27.59 -6.74 9.55
CA TRP A 1117 28.84 -6.23 8.97
C TRP A 1117 28.56 -5.16 7.91
N GLY A 1118 27.51 -5.32 7.09
CA GLY A 1118 27.15 -4.35 6.05
C GLY A 1118 26.73 -2.97 6.57
N SER A 1119 26.36 -2.87 7.86
CA SER A 1119 26.08 -1.60 8.54
C SER A 1119 27.22 -1.12 9.43
N GLY A 1120 28.37 -1.80 9.40
CA GLY A 1120 29.57 -1.49 10.18
C GLY A 1120 29.47 -1.84 11.67
N ALA A 1121 28.52 -2.69 12.08
CA ALA A 1121 28.31 -3.04 13.49
C ALA A 1121 29.32 -4.06 14.05
N ILE A 1122 30.00 -4.79 13.17
CA ILE A 1122 31.09 -5.72 13.46
C ILE A 1122 32.21 -5.47 12.46
N ASP A 1123 33.45 -5.72 12.85
CA ASP A 1123 34.59 -5.55 11.94
C ASP A 1123 34.76 -6.73 10.98
N GLY A 1124 35.72 -6.63 10.06
CA GLY A 1124 35.98 -7.68 9.08
C GLY A 1124 36.51 -8.98 9.69
N GLU A 1125 37.23 -8.90 10.81
CA GLU A 1125 37.77 -10.09 11.50
C GLU A 1125 36.63 -10.87 12.18
N GLU A 1126 35.73 -10.17 12.86
CA GLU A 1126 34.51 -10.73 13.45
C GLU A 1126 33.58 -11.32 12.38
N ALA A 1127 33.40 -10.61 11.26
CA ALA A 1127 32.57 -11.06 10.15
C ALA A 1127 33.10 -12.38 9.56
N ILE A 1128 34.40 -12.47 9.27
CA ILE A 1128 35.04 -13.72 8.83
C ILE A 1128 34.99 -14.79 9.93
N GLY A 1129 35.10 -14.41 11.19
CA GLY A 1129 34.93 -15.29 12.34
C GLY A 1129 33.56 -15.97 12.35
N PHE A 1130 32.48 -15.22 12.11
CA PHE A 1130 31.14 -15.79 11.98
C PHE A 1130 31.00 -16.68 10.76
N VAL A 1131 31.53 -16.28 9.60
CA VAL A 1131 31.50 -17.14 8.40
C VAL A 1131 32.17 -18.49 8.67
N LYS A 1132 33.38 -18.49 9.26
CA LYS A 1132 34.08 -19.72 9.64
C LYS A 1132 33.26 -20.57 10.60
N ARG A 1133 32.64 -19.94 11.61
CA ARG A 1133 31.82 -20.67 12.59
C ARG A 1133 30.54 -21.26 11.98
N ILE A 1134 29.88 -20.53 11.08
CA ILE A 1134 28.72 -21.04 10.33
C ILE A 1134 29.14 -22.26 9.50
N TRP A 1135 30.32 -22.18 8.86
CA TRP A 1135 30.88 -23.27 8.06
C TRP A 1135 31.12 -24.53 8.90
N GLU A 1136 31.76 -24.38 10.07
CA GLU A 1136 32.02 -25.48 11.01
C GLU A 1136 30.73 -26.13 11.51
N VAL A 1137 29.76 -25.33 11.98
CA VAL A 1137 28.48 -25.85 12.48
C VAL A 1137 27.69 -26.53 11.35
N GLY A 1138 27.77 -25.99 10.13
CA GLY A 1138 27.19 -26.64 8.96
C GLY A 1138 27.85 -27.98 8.63
N ASP A 1139 29.15 -28.14 8.85
CA ASP A 1139 29.87 -29.41 8.66
C ASP A 1139 29.47 -30.43 9.72
N GLU A 1140 29.36 -30.01 10.98
CA GLU A 1140 28.87 -30.83 12.09
C GLU A 1140 27.42 -31.30 11.86
N GLU A 1141 26.56 -30.42 11.35
CA GLU A 1141 25.16 -30.73 11.09
C GLU A 1141 24.95 -31.52 9.79
N GLY A 1142 25.88 -31.43 8.84
CA GLY A 1142 25.72 -31.95 7.48
C GLY A 1142 24.81 -31.06 6.61
N TYR A 1143 24.72 -29.77 6.93
CA TYR A 1143 23.99 -28.75 6.18
C TYR A 1143 24.91 -28.07 5.15
N TRP A 1144 24.70 -28.39 3.87
CA TRP A 1144 25.61 -28.01 2.79
C TRP A 1144 25.01 -27.05 1.77
N SER A 1145 23.78 -26.59 1.97
CA SER A 1145 23.15 -25.59 1.09
C SER A 1145 23.56 -24.17 1.48
N GLU A 1146 23.60 -23.28 0.50
CA GLU A 1146 23.98 -21.85 0.62
C GLU A 1146 25.48 -21.62 0.89
N ARG A 1147 26.33 -22.63 0.70
CA ARG A 1147 27.78 -22.55 0.91
C ARG A 1147 28.46 -21.65 -0.11
N GLY A 1148 27.98 -21.66 -1.36
CA GLY A 1148 28.51 -20.77 -2.40
C GLY A 1148 28.30 -19.31 -2.04
N ARG A 1149 27.08 -18.98 -1.58
CA ARG A 1149 26.74 -17.64 -1.10
C ARG A 1149 27.55 -17.24 0.14
N LEU A 1150 27.66 -18.12 1.14
CA LEU A 1150 28.42 -17.85 2.36
C LEU A 1150 29.92 -17.59 2.07
N ALA A 1151 30.52 -18.35 1.16
CA ALA A 1151 31.90 -18.13 0.71
C ALA A 1151 32.06 -16.85 -0.10
N ALA A 1152 31.08 -16.52 -0.96
CA ALA A 1152 31.08 -15.26 -1.69
C ALA A 1152 30.97 -14.06 -0.75
N ASP A 1153 30.14 -14.14 0.28
CA ASP A 1153 30.02 -13.10 1.29
C ASP A 1153 31.35 -12.89 2.05
N ALA A 1154 32.08 -13.97 2.40
CA ALA A 1154 33.44 -13.85 2.95
C ALA A 1154 34.45 -13.24 1.96
N ALA A 1155 34.32 -13.55 0.66
CA ALA A 1155 35.14 -12.92 -0.37
C ALA A 1155 34.89 -11.40 -0.43
N TRP A 1156 33.62 -10.97 -0.34
CA TRP A 1156 33.27 -9.55 -0.26
C TRP A 1156 33.85 -8.85 0.98
N VAL A 1157 33.84 -9.52 2.13
CA VAL A 1157 34.49 -9.00 3.35
C VAL A 1157 35.99 -8.82 3.12
N ALA A 1158 36.68 -9.86 2.60
CA ALA A 1158 38.11 -9.77 2.32
C ALA A 1158 38.45 -8.67 1.31
N ALA A 1159 37.62 -8.49 0.27
CA ALA A 1159 37.78 -7.41 -0.71
C ALA A 1159 37.67 -6.02 -0.05
N ALA A 1160 36.65 -5.80 0.78
CA ALA A 1160 36.43 -4.54 1.48
C ALA A 1160 37.59 -4.19 2.44
N HIS A 1161 38.27 -5.20 2.99
CA HIS A 1161 39.43 -5.04 3.87
C HIS A 1161 40.79 -5.13 3.14
N GLN A 1162 40.80 -5.09 1.81
CA GLN A 1162 42.01 -5.13 0.98
C GLN A 1162 42.89 -6.38 1.20
N ASP A 1163 42.31 -7.47 1.70
CA ASP A 1163 43.00 -8.76 1.86
C ASP A 1163 42.86 -9.59 0.58
N ALA A 1164 43.74 -9.29 -0.38
CA ALA A 1164 43.74 -9.95 -1.69
C ALA A 1164 43.94 -11.48 -1.61
N ALA A 1165 44.70 -11.97 -0.62
CA ALA A 1165 44.96 -13.39 -0.45
C ALA A 1165 43.71 -14.13 0.04
N SER A 1166 43.04 -13.61 1.06
CA SER A 1166 41.78 -14.17 1.56
C SER A 1166 40.66 -14.04 0.54
N LEU A 1167 40.59 -12.93 -0.19
CA LEU A 1167 39.64 -12.74 -1.31
C LEU A 1167 39.79 -13.86 -2.34
N GLN A 1168 41.01 -14.11 -2.82
CA GLN A 1168 41.23 -15.15 -3.82
C GLN A 1168 40.92 -16.56 -3.28
N ALA A 1169 41.22 -16.82 -2.01
CA ALA A 1169 40.90 -18.11 -1.38
C ALA A 1169 39.39 -18.32 -1.27
N TRP A 1170 38.64 -17.35 -0.72
CA TRP A 1170 37.19 -17.45 -0.57
C TRP A 1170 36.45 -17.43 -1.90
N ALA A 1171 36.93 -16.67 -2.90
CA ALA A 1171 36.36 -16.68 -4.24
C ALA A 1171 36.45 -18.06 -4.91
N LYS A 1172 37.58 -18.79 -4.74
CA LYS A 1172 37.70 -20.17 -5.23
C LYS A 1172 36.73 -21.13 -4.54
N VAL A 1173 36.55 -20.98 -3.24
CA VAL A 1173 35.57 -21.78 -2.48
C VAL A 1173 34.15 -21.46 -2.93
N ALA A 1174 33.84 -20.19 -3.19
CA ALA A 1174 32.55 -19.77 -3.71
C ALA A 1174 32.28 -20.34 -5.11
N GLU A 1175 33.27 -20.27 -6.01
CA GLU A 1175 33.22 -20.86 -7.36
C GLU A 1175 32.95 -22.37 -7.29
N GLU A 1176 33.68 -23.10 -6.45
CA GLU A 1176 33.49 -24.55 -6.27
C GLU A 1176 32.07 -24.88 -5.80
N TRP A 1177 31.57 -24.19 -4.77
CA TRP A 1177 30.25 -24.47 -4.21
C TRP A 1177 29.10 -23.98 -5.08
N PHE A 1178 29.24 -22.86 -5.81
CA PHE A 1178 28.28 -22.49 -6.84
C PHE A 1178 28.23 -23.52 -7.97
N GLY A 1179 29.36 -24.13 -8.32
CA GLY A 1179 29.38 -25.27 -9.24
C GLY A 1179 28.54 -26.46 -8.76
N TYR A 1180 28.44 -26.68 -7.44
CA TYR A 1180 27.57 -27.70 -6.86
C TYR A 1180 26.10 -27.27 -6.74
N GLU A 1181 25.82 -26.00 -6.44
CA GLU A 1181 24.48 -25.50 -6.08
C GLU A 1181 23.69 -24.97 -7.28
N VAL A 1182 24.37 -24.30 -8.22
CA VAL A 1182 23.74 -23.62 -9.36
C VAL A 1182 24.31 -24.04 -10.71
N GLY A 1183 25.47 -24.71 -10.72
CA GLY A 1183 26.11 -25.33 -11.89
C GLY A 1183 26.92 -24.37 -12.71
#